data_AF-A0A3D5LH89-F1
#
_entry.id   AF-A0A3D5LH89-F1
#
_cell.length_a   1.000
_cell.length_b   1.000
_cell.length_c   1.000
_cell.angle_alpha   90.00
_cell.angle_beta   90.00
_cell.angle_gamma   90.00
#
_symmetry.space_group_name_H-M   'P 1'
#
loop_
_entity.id
_entity.type
_entity.pdbx_description
1 polymer ?
#
loop_
_entity_poly.entity_id
_entity_poly.type
_entity_poly.pdbx_seq_one_letter_code
_entity_poly.pdbx_strand_id
1 'polypeptide(L)'
;MIKRINLHGEDLYYLSDIIEKYHLSSTYAIKSNIIDKVIHFGDKDYVNKENYIYIDQLATYETSCYSVTEAIVKTGLTDYTLSSHEALLSMVFTSMEYDGIVFYPRAEVDALAANLHNSLFPVSDFCSLACRESVIYINELYHYAHKQKTELLGRRNPATSMARMLFPAESLVSIHGNIAVRCSIPIDILLESCSKVSLANILDNLLSPFKPSMINTIALMRKFYNNKMNASDSPHIYDVAMQYASSLYKAYKHLKKEIYDFTEAELKADVLGKPWCNNKTVMQFLQFVKENVDNGFGSGLTFVYRAMYQKNARPDIYSYNEWSELYDYLTDLEMHIVRAYEDRVYAQYWAVMVVHLTSLIRISDIISLKSLHFEGERYVRANELIKRPLELHEAVAITDVFRHHIELLPTVKTNQLKHYYPVIEVAPTIAAAMCILEYHRIREDDISLFTIKAADSDRIDDKFDEIPVRFQSTKATKTLATMIHAKAEENGQTNALFLVSAARSHRMHNGFSETTSIYLQESKLEGDPKEIARYVCRRGVFGWLYIAMLKYINKEVPSLENATTQVELLKSRIEPEQAERIAGFLQNAEREQKAILKQLSKYSRENISSFLMQLGTANTATSLPETYCIFGKSCSKVRTEPTACLHCYSSLKTNYTLELIGKNLSTLLSRMNEITLSNITERQKLTFQIQKLLFILMDAKSWYNKYDPKFLSAYVDLPKIQAALSAIPDYKFIQLEEEYHE
;
A
#
# COMPACT_ATOMS: atom_id res chain seq x y z
N MET A 1 13.62 53.68 29.78
CA MET A 1 12.38 54.46 29.98
C MET A 1 11.48 54.11 28.80
N ILE A 2 10.28 53.57 29.04
CA ILE A 2 9.41 53.08 27.97
C ILE A 2 8.76 54.28 27.28
N LYS A 3 8.92 54.39 25.96
CA LYS A 3 8.30 55.47 25.18
C LYS A 3 6.79 55.26 25.11
N ARG A 4 6.05 56.36 25.05
CA ARG A 4 4.59 56.38 24.84
C ARG A 4 4.20 57.36 23.75
N ILE A 5 3.14 57.06 23.04
CA ILE A 5 2.42 57.99 22.15
C ILE A 5 0.98 58.11 22.63
N ASN A 6 0.35 59.26 22.41
CA ASN A 6 -1.07 59.42 22.62
C ASN A 6 -1.77 59.43 21.25
N LEU A 7 -2.64 58.45 21.00
CA LEU A 7 -3.40 58.34 19.76
C LEU A 7 -4.89 58.42 20.12
N HIS A 8 -5.59 59.43 19.60
CA HIS A 8 -7.03 59.64 19.86
C HIS A 8 -7.45 59.64 21.34
N GLY A 9 -6.59 60.11 22.24
CA GLY A 9 -6.88 60.17 23.69
C GLY A 9 -6.46 58.91 24.46
N GLU A 10 -5.96 57.88 23.79
CA GLU A 10 -5.42 56.68 24.43
C GLU A 10 -3.89 56.70 24.45
N ASP A 11 -3.31 56.39 25.61
CA ASP A 11 -1.87 56.21 25.77
C ASP A 11 -1.45 54.81 25.29
N LEU A 12 -0.62 54.78 24.26
CA LEU A 12 -0.03 53.58 23.67
C LEU A 12 1.47 53.52 23.99
N TYR A 13 1.96 52.35 24.36
CA TYR A 13 3.33 52.09 24.78
C TYR A 13 4.06 51.24 23.73
N TYR A 14 5.32 51.57 23.45
CA TYR A 14 6.10 50.84 22.46
C TYR A 14 6.41 49.42 22.96
N LEU A 15 5.97 48.41 22.21
CA LEU A 15 6.21 47.01 22.56
C LEU A 15 7.72 46.67 22.54
N SER A 16 8.47 47.25 21.59
CA SER A 16 9.93 47.07 21.49
C SER A 16 10.66 47.45 22.77
N ASP A 17 10.26 48.56 23.41
CA ASP A 17 10.90 49.05 24.63
C ASP A 17 10.57 48.16 25.83
N ILE A 18 9.39 47.54 25.84
CA ILE A 18 8.98 46.56 26.85
C ILE A 18 9.77 45.26 26.65
N ILE A 19 9.90 44.78 25.41
CA ILE A 19 10.70 43.61 25.05
C ILE A 19 12.16 43.81 25.45
N GLU A 20 12.73 44.99 25.19
CA GLU A 20 14.11 45.32 25.55
C GLU A 20 14.32 45.39 27.07
N LYS A 21 13.40 46.04 27.80
CA LYS A 21 13.47 46.18 29.27
C LYS A 21 13.52 44.83 29.99
N TYR A 22 12.78 43.84 29.51
CA TYR A 22 12.61 42.54 30.17
C TYR A 22 13.24 41.36 29.42
N HIS A 23 13.92 41.62 28.30
CA HIS A 23 14.47 40.59 27.42
C HIS A 23 13.43 39.53 26.98
N LEU A 24 12.20 39.96 26.65
CA LEU A 24 11.04 39.08 26.39
C LEU A 24 11.17 38.16 25.16
N SER A 25 12.24 38.29 24.37
CA SER A 25 12.49 37.42 23.21
C SER A 25 12.75 35.96 23.60
N SER A 26 13.03 35.66 24.86
CA SER A 26 13.26 34.30 25.38
C SER A 26 12.04 33.66 26.07
N THR A 27 10.94 34.38 26.31
CA THR A 27 9.87 33.95 27.22
C THR A 27 8.60 33.54 26.48
N TYR A 28 8.36 32.22 26.37
CA TYR A 28 7.29 31.65 25.55
C TYR A 28 5.88 32.01 26.06
N ALA A 29 5.66 32.01 27.37
CA ALA A 29 4.36 32.31 28.00
C ALA A 29 3.92 33.77 27.78
N ILE A 30 4.87 34.70 27.76
CA ILE A 30 4.60 36.10 27.44
C ILE A 30 4.28 36.26 25.95
N LYS A 31 5.01 35.57 25.05
CA LYS A 31 4.73 35.65 23.60
C LYS A 31 3.31 35.20 23.25
N SER A 32 2.85 34.06 23.78
CA SER A 32 1.49 33.56 23.49
C SER A 32 0.39 34.48 24.00
N ASN A 33 0.63 35.19 25.11
CA ASN A 33 -0.36 36.08 25.72
C ASN A 33 -0.29 37.53 25.22
N ILE A 34 0.77 37.91 24.52
CA ILE A 34 0.94 39.25 23.94
C ILE A 34 0.35 39.35 22.53
N ILE A 35 0.39 38.28 21.72
CA ILE A 35 0.04 38.34 20.28
C ILE A 35 -1.32 39.01 20.03
N ASP A 36 -2.36 38.63 20.77
CA ASP A 36 -3.71 39.19 20.58
C ASP A 36 -3.90 40.58 21.23
N LYS A 37 -2.89 41.07 21.94
CA LYS A 37 -2.88 42.34 22.69
C LYS A 37 -2.04 43.42 22.01
N VAL A 38 -1.41 43.12 20.86
CA VAL A 38 -0.58 44.04 20.07
C VAL A 38 -1.43 44.84 19.10
N ILE A 39 -1.19 46.16 19.07
CA ILE A 39 -1.75 47.08 18.10
C ILE A 39 -0.64 47.43 17.11
N HIS A 40 -0.83 47.02 15.84
CA HIS A 40 0.08 47.35 14.76
C HIS A 40 -0.28 48.73 14.17
N PHE A 41 0.67 49.66 14.18
CA PHE A 41 0.47 50.98 13.59
C PHE A 41 1.72 51.47 12.86
N GLY A 42 1.64 51.49 11.52
CA GLY A 42 2.81 51.69 10.65
C GLY A 42 3.79 50.53 10.79
N ASP A 43 5.10 50.83 10.85
CA ASP A 43 6.17 49.83 10.99
C ASP A 43 6.48 49.48 12.46
N LYS A 44 5.56 49.76 13.40
CA LYS A 44 5.81 49.63 14.84
C LYS A 44 4.63 49.02 15.58
N ASP A 45 4.99 48.34 16.66
CA ASP A 45 4.06 47.60 17.52
C ASP A 45 3.87 48.31 18.85
N TYR A 46 2.61 48.43 19.27
CA TYR A 46 2.19 49.11 20.48
C TYR A 46 1.27 48.25 21.34
N VAL A 47 1.17 48.60 22.62
CA VAL A 47 0.16 48.05 23.53
C VAL A 47 -0.52 49.20 24.26
N ASN A 48 -1.82 49.05 24.56
CA ASN A 48 -2.54 50.05 25.36
C ASN A 48 -2.08 50.03 26.83
N LYS A 49 -2.53 51.00 27.62
CA LYS A 49 -2.14 51.13 29.03
C LYS A 49 -2.46 49.92 29.89
N GLU A 50 -3.62 49.30 29.69
CA GLU A 50 -4.06 48.12 30.45
C GLU A 50 -3.17 46.91 30.15
N ASN A 51 -2.93 46.64 28.86
CA ASN A 51 -2.04 45.58 28.39
C ASN A 51 -0.59 45.85 28.78
N TYR A 52 -0.14 47.10 28.79
CA TYR A 52 1.18 47.47 29.32
C TYR A 52 1.32 47.09 30.78
N ILE A 53 0.38 47.49 31.65
CA ILE A 53 0.41 47.16 33.08
C ILE A 53 0.41 45.64 33.28
N TYR A 54 -0.44 44.92 32.53
CA TYR A 54 -0.50 43.47 32.55
C TYR A 54 0.85 42.83 32.18
N ILE A 55 1.48 43.26 31.08
CA ILE A 55 2.78 42.74 30.63
C ILE A 55 3.89 43.09 31.63
N ASP A 56 3.89 44.31 32.18
CA ASP A 56 4.90 44.77 33.15
C ASP A 56 4.83 43.95 34.46
N GLN A 57 3.61 43.62 34.91
CA GLN A 57 3.39 42.73 36.07
C GLN A 57 3.82 41.29 35.78
N LEU A 58 3.39 40.73 34.65
CA LEU A 58 3.75 39.38 34.22
C LEU A 58 5.27 39.21 34.05
N ALA A 59 5.92 40.17 33.41
CA ALA A 59 7.37 40.18 33.24
C ALA A 59 8.12 40.28 34.58
N THR A 60 7.56 41.00 35.55
CA THR A 60 8.11 41.07 36.91
C THR A 60 8.05 39.70 37.60
N TYR A 61 6.96 38.94 37.47
CA TYR A 61 6.90 37.55 37.95
C TYR A 61 7.98 36.67 37.29
N GLU A 62 8.14 36.75 35.97
CA GLU A 62 9.15 35.96 35.25
C GLU A 62 10.61 36.33 35.58
N THR A 63 10.89 37.52 36.14
CA THR A 63 12.25 37.82 36.66
C THR A 63 12.63 37.00 37.89
N SER A 64 11.65 36.55 38.66
CA SER A 64 11.87 35.84 39.94
C SER A 64 11.39 34.38 39.93
N CYS A 65 10.55 34.03 38.97
CA CYS A 65 9.97 32.71 38.79
C CYS A 65 10.19 32.19 37.36
N TYR A 66 10.06 30.88 37.18
CA TYR A 66 9.96 30.21 35.88
C TYR A 66 8.50 29.83 35.62
N SER A 67 8.06 29.95 34.38
CA SER A 67 6.82 29.32 33.92
C SER A 67 6.91 27.80 33.99
N VAL A 68 5.77 27.08 33.90
CA VAL A 68 5.73 25.61 33.81
C VAL A 68 6.69 25.08 32.74
N THR A 69 6.65 25.66 31.54
CA THR A 69 7.48 25.24 30.40
C THR A 69 8.98 25.45 30.67
N GLU A 70 9.35 26.59 31.24
CA GLU A 70 10.76 26.87 31.54
C GLU A 70 11.28 26.02 32.69
N ALA A 71 10.45 25.77 33.71
CA ALA A 71 10.79 24.89 34.82
C ALA A 71 11.09 23.46 34.30
N ILE A 72 10.25 22.93 33.40
CA ILE A 72 10.48 21.62 32.74
C ILE A 72 11.84 21.60 32.04
N VAL A 73 12.15 22.64 31.27
CA VAL A 73 13.41 22.75 30.52
C VAL A 73 14.60 22.80 31.48
N LYS A 74 14.50 23.60 32.53
CA LYS A 74 15.54 23.79 33.53
C LYS A 74 15.81 22.51 34.33
N THR A 75 14.78 21.77 34.71
CA THR A 75 14.96 20.50 35.43
C THR A 75 15.33 19.33 34.53
N GLY A 76 15.46 19.54 33.20
CA GLY A 76 15.79 18.47 32.25
C GLY A 76 14.66 17.46 32.03
N LEU A 77 13.42 17.81 32.37
CA LEU A 77 12.23 16.96 32.18
C LEU A 77 11.71 17.01 30.72
N THR A 78 12.56 17.38 29.77
CA THR A 78 12.20 17.78 28.39
C THR A 78 11.76 16.64 27.48
N ASP A 79 11.95 15.39 27.88
CA ASP A 79 11.41 14.25 27.14
C ASP A 79 9.91 14.15 27.44
N TYR A 80 9.09 14.48 26.43
CA TYR A 80 7.60 14.53 26.29
C TYR A 80 6.79 13.32 26.83
N THR A 81 7.22 12.75 27.94
CA THR A 81 6.81 11.44 28.42
C THR A 81 5.87 11.53 29.62
N LEU A 82 5.82 12.69 30.30
CA LEU A 82 4.93 12.90 31.44
C LEU A 82 3.60 13.50 30.99
N SER A 83 2.50 12.83 31.30
CA SER A 83 1.15 13.30 30.92
C SER A 83 0.62 14.45 31.81
N SER A 84 1.40 14.93 32.79
CA SER A 84 0.96 15.88 33.83
C SER A 84 2.13 16.65 34.48
N HIS A 85 2.93 17.36 33.68
CA HIS A 85 4.13 18.07 34.17
C HIS A 85 3.83 19.12 35.26
N GLU A 86 2.77 19.91 35.10
CA GLU A 86 2.40 20.95 36.07
C GLU A 86 2.04 20.36 37.44
N ALA A 87 1.24 19.29 37.47
CA ALA A 87 0.88 18.62 38.71
C ALA A 87 2.10 18.04 39.43
N LEU A 88 3.04 17.46 38.68
CA LEU A 88 4.27 16.90 39.24
C LEU A 88 5.20 18.00 39.77
N LEU A 89 5.34 19.11 39.05
CA LEU A 89 6.11 20.28 39.51
C LEU A 89 5.51 20.87 40.79
N SER A 90 4.19 20.98 40.86
CA SER A 90 3.47 21.48 42.04
C SER A 90 3.53 20.55 43.27
N MET A 91 3.98 19.29 43.12
CA MET A 91 4.27 18.41 44.27
C MET A 91 5.64 18.69 44.88
N VAL A 92 6.57 19.24 44.10
CA VAL A 92 7.99 19.40 44.47
C VAL A 92 8.31 20.86 44.81
N PHE A 93 7.78 21.79 44.02
CA PHE A 93 8.01 23.22 44.15
C PHE A 93 6.80 23.94 44.71
N THR A 94 7.05 25.06 45.38
CA THR A 94 5.99 26.00 45.72
C THR A 94 5.47 26.64 44.43
N SER A 95 4.16 26.63 44.19
CA SER A 95 3.55 27.28 43.03
C SER A 95 3.01 28.67 43.39
N MET A 96 3.09 29.59 42.43
CA MET A 96 2.43 30.89 42.46
C MET A 96 1.54 31.00 41.23
N GLU A 97 0.34 31.56 41.38
CA GLU A 97 -0.58 31.75 40.26
C GLU A 97 -0.81 33.24 40.03
N TYR A 98 -0.73 33.64 38.77
CA TYR A 98 -1.10 34.98 38.34
C TYR A 98 -1.89 34.88 37.04
N ASP A 99 -3.14 35.38 37.06
CA ASP A 99 -4.08 35.36 35.93
C ASP A 99 -4.24 33.97 35.27
N GLY A 100 -4.36 32.92 36.09
CA GLY A 100 -4.51 31.54 35.61
C GLY A 100 -3.21 30.89 35.11
N ILE A 101 -2.07 31.57 35.20
CA ILE A 101 -0.74 31.04 34.82
C ILE A 101 0.03 30.66 36.08
N VAL A 102 0.55 29.44 36.10
CA VAL A 102 1.33 28.89 37.22
C VAL A 102 2.83 29.13 37.01
N PHE A 103 3.49 29.63 38.05
CA PHE A 103 4.90 29.94 38.13
C PHE A 103 5.57 29.24 39.31
N TYR A 104 6.88 28.99 39.19
CA TYR A 104 7.70 28.34 40.22
C TYR A 104 8.93 29.20 40.55
N PRO A 105 9.30 29.42 41.82
CA PRO A 105 10.45 30.24 42.20
C PRO A 105 11.75 29.79 41.53
N ARG A 106 12.50 30.72 40.89
CA ARG A 106 13.77 30.40 40.22
C ARG A 106 14.78 29.76 41.17
N ALA A 107 14.87 30.25 42.40
CA ALA A 107 15.80 29.72 43.40
C ALA A 107 15.54 28.24 43.74
N GLU A 108 14.27 27.82 43.84
CA GLU A 108 13.91 26.42 44.11
C GLU A 108 14.24 25.53 42.89
N VAL A 109 13.85 25.99 41.69
CA VAL A 109 14.05 25.26 40.45
C VAL A 109 15.54 25.13 40.10
N ASP A 110 16.30 26.21 40.16
CA ASP A 110 17.73 26.22 39.84
C ASP A 110 18.53 25.37 40.83
N ALA A 111 18.19 25.40 42.12
CA ALA A 111 18.83 24.58 43.14
C ALA A 111 18.61 23.07 42.88
N LEU A 112 17.39 22.67 42.51
CA LEU A 112 17.10 21.28 42.19
C LEU A 112 17.70 20.87 40.83
N ALA A 113 17.60 21.72 39.81
CA ALA A 113 18.16 21.49 38.48
C ALA A 113 19.66 21.20 38.52
N ALA A 114 20.42 21.95 39.34
CA ALA A 114 21.85 21.71 39.52
C ALA A 114 22.17 20.29 40.05
N ASN A 115 21.30 19.73 40.90
CA ASN A 115 21.43 18.36 41.39
C ASN A 115 21.04 17.34 40.32
N LEU A 116 19.94 17.58 39.59
CA LEU A 116 19.43 16.68 38.56
C LEU A 116 20.34 16.58 37.33
N HIS A 117 21.01 17.67 36.93
CA HIS A 117 21.92 17.67 35.79
C HIS A 117 23.11 16.71 35.93
N ASN A 118 23.48 16.36 37.17
CA ASN A 118 24.54 15.40 37.47
C ASN A 118 23.99 13.98 37.70
N SER A 119 22.66 13.79 37.66
CA SER A 119 22.03 12.50 37.86
C SER A 119 22.12 11.63 36.62
N LEU A 120 22.27 10.33 36.86
CA LEU A 120 22.13 9.31 35.83
C LEU A 120 20.65 9.11 35.40
N PHE A 121 19.72 9.45 36.31
CA PHE A 121 18.27 9.29 36.15
C PHE A 121 17.51 10.55 36.66
N PRO A 122 17.69 11.72 36.01
CA PRO A 122 17.07 12.98 36.45
C PRO A 122 15.54 12.92 36.60
N VAL A 123 14.83 12.18 35.74
CA VAL A 123 13.36 12.06 35.84
C VAL A 123 12.97 11.22 37.05
N SER A 124 13.70 10.12 37.30
CA SER A 124 13.51 9.23 38.45
C SER A 124 13.77 9.92 39.78
N ASP A 125 14.83 10.72 39.87
CA ASP A 125 15.14 11.50 41.06
C ASP A 125 14.06 12.54 41.34
N PHE A 126 13.57 13.21 40.30
CA PHE A 126 12.45 14.14 40.43
C PHE A 126 11.16 13.44 40.88
N CYS A 127 10.84 12.28 40.30
CA CYS A 127 9.68 11.47 40.71
C CYS A 127 9.80 10.99 42.15
N SER A 128 11.01 10.62 42.58
CA SER A 128 11.27 10.17 43.95
C SER A 128 11.02 11.27 44.98
N LEU A 129 11.38 12.51 44.64
CA LEU A 129 11.06 13.68 45.46
C LEU A 129 9.56 13.94 45.52
N ALA A 130 8.87 13.86 44.38
CA ALA A 130 7.42 14.09 44.28
C ALA A 130 6.62 13.08 45.12
N CYS A 131 6.95 11.79 45.07
CA CYS A 131 6.24 10.74 45.81
C CYS A 131 6.81 10.43 47.20
N ARG A 132 7.93 11.08 47.60
CA ARG A 132 8.66 10.82 48.85
C ARG A 132 9.03 9.35 49.05
N GLU A 133 9.27 8.64 47.95
CA GLU A 133 9.64 7.22 47.90
C GLU A 133 10.72 7.07 46.84
N SER A 134 11.72 6.21 47.04
CA SER A 134 12.75 5.99 46.01
C SER A 134 12.15 5.15 44.88
N VAL A 135 12.09 5.74 43.69
CA VAL A 135 11.47 5.14 42.50
C VAL A 135 12.32 5.40 41.27
N ILE A 136 12.27 4.47 40.31
CA ILE A 136 12.87 4.65 38.99
C ILE A 136 11.76 4.73 37.94
N TYR A 137 11.76 5.81 37.17
CA TYR A 137 10.83 5.98 36.06
C TYR A 137 11.13 4.96 34.96
N ILE A 138 10.11 4.23 34.53
CA ILE A 138 10.30 3.06 33.66
C ILE A 138 10.88 3.43 32.31
N ASN A 139 10.50 4.59 31.77
CA ASN A 139 11.01 5.01 30.47
C ASN A 139 12.50 5.31 30.56
N GLU A 140 12.92 5.96 31.64
CA GLU A 140 14.32 6.30 31.86
C GLU A 140 15.17 5.04 32.07
N LEU A 141 14.68 4.08 32.86
CA LEU A 141 15.30 2.76 33.03
C LEU A 141 15.41 1.99 31.72
N TYR A 142 14.34 2.01 30.92
CA TYR A 142 14.29 1.30 29.65
C TYR A 142 15.22 1.94 28.61
N HIS A 143 15.22 3.28 28.50
CA HIS A 143 16.15 4.01 27.63
C HIS A 143 17.60 3.77 28.03
N TYR A 144 17.88 3.75 29.33
CA TYR A 144 19.21 3.44 29.85
C TYR A 144 19.64 2.01 29.50
N ALA A 145 18.75 1.02 29.68
CA ALA A 145 19.04 -0.38 29.37
C ALA A 145 19.27 -0.65 27.88
N HIS A 146 18.67 0.13 26.97
CA HIS A 146 18.67 -0.11 25.53
C HIS A 146 19.44 0.94 24.70
N LYS A 147 20.32 1.71 25.35
CA LYS A 147 21.08 2.85 24.80
C LYS A 147 21.86 2.59 23.49
N GLN A 148 22.07 1.32 23.09
CA GLN A 148 22.75 0.92 21.84
C GLN A 148 21.81 0.51 20.68
N LYS A 149 20.47 0.49 20.86
CA LYS A 149 19.49 0.11 19.82
C LYS A 149 18.69 1.31 19.30
N THR A 150 19.40 2.35 18.89
CA THR A 150 18.86 3.67 18.53
C THR A 150 18.00 3.74 17.26
N GLU A 151 17.76 2.65 16.53
CA GLU A 151 17.09 2.71 15.21
C GLU A 151 15.66 2.12 15.13
N LEU A 152 15.11 1.50 16.19
CA LEU A 152 13.88 0.71 16.05
C LEU A 152 12.67 1.09 16.90
N LEU A 153 12.76 2.09 17.78
CA LEU A 153 11.63 2.39 18.67
C LEU A 153 11.30 3.88 18.61
N GLY A 154 10.35 4.21 17.74
CA GLY A 154 9.73 5.53 17.71
C GLY A 154 9.18 5.90 19.08
N ARG A 155 9.20 7.20 19.37
CA ARG A 155 8.74 7.93 20.59
C ARG A 155 7.40 7.43 21.17
N ARG A 156 7.36 6.21 21.69
CA ARG A 156 6.22 5.67 22.43
C ARG A 156 6.70 5.38 23.83
N ASN A 157 6.19 6.15 24.78
CA ASN A 157 6.20 5.79 26.19
C ASN A 157 5.86 4.31 26.32
N PRO A 158 6.67 3.48 27.01
CA PRO A 158 6.20 2.23 27.58
C PRO A 158 4.81 2.44 28.18
N ALA A 159 3.78 1.95 27.49
CA ALA A 159 2.43 2.01 28.03
C ALA A 159 2.41 1.25 29.37
N THR A 160 1.44 1.52 30.23
CA THR A 160 1.22 0.77 31.49
C THR A 160 1.27 -0.75 31.32
N SER A 161 0.86 -1.23 30.14
CA SER A 161 0.97 -2.63 29.77
C SER A 161 2.41 -3.14 29.72
N MET A 162 3.37 -2.35 29.23
CA MET A 162 4.78 -2.71 29.12
C MET A 162 5.48 -2.71 30.48
N ALA A 163 5.17 -1.75 31.34
CA ALA A 163 5.63 -1.74 32.73
C ALA A 163 5.27 -3.04 33.48
N ARG A 164 4.01 -3.49 33.33
CA ARG A 164 3.50 -4.74 33.91
C ARG A 164 4.07 -6.02 33.28
N MET A 165 4.79 -5.91 32.16
CA MET A 165 5.55 -7.04 31.59
C MET A 165 6.90 -7.19 32.26
N LEU A 166 7.52 -6.07 32.62
CA LEU A 166 8.88 -6.00 33.10
C LEU A 166 8.94 -6.26 34.60
N PHE A 167 7.93 -5.79 35.33
CA PHE A 167 7.92 -5.82 36.79
C PHE A 167 6.57 -6.32 37.33
N PRO A 168 6.57 -7.05 38.45
CA PRO A 168 5.36 -7.37 39.20
C PRO A 168 4.57 -6.11 39.57
N ALA A 169 3.24 -6.22 39.61
CA ALA A 169 2.36 -5.08 39.85
C ALA A 169 2.61 -4.40 41.22
N GLU A 170 3.00 -5.16 42.23
CA GLU A 170 3.35 -4.68 43.57
C GLU A 170 4.60 -3.79 43.59
N SER A 171 5.51 -3.99 42.64
CA SER A 171 6.71 -3.18 42.48
C SER A 171 6.45 -1.89 41.68
N LEU A 172 5.27 -1.75 41.08
CA LEU A 172 4.90 -0.59 40.26
C LEU A 172 4.14 0.45 41.08
N VAL A 173 4.41 1.72 40.79
CA VAL A 173 3.70 2.88 41.35
C VAL A 173 3.29 3.82 40.22
N SER A 174 2.10 4.39 40.32
CA SER A 174 1.63 5.41 39.37
C SER A 174 1.67 6.79 40.02
N ILE A 175 2.35 7.73 39.38
CA ILE A 175 2.56 9.10 39.83
C ILE A 175 2.02 10.03 38.73
N HIS A 176 0.84 10.62 38.95
CA HIS A 176 0.17 11.53 37.98
C HIS A 176 0.18 11.02 36.53
N GLY A 177 -0.28 9.79 36.31
CA GLY A 177 -0.36 9.16 34.99
C GLY A 177 0.95 8.53 34.49
N ASN A 178 2.05 8.69 35.23
CA ASN A 178 3.37 8.13 34.93
C ASN A 178 3.63 6.90 35.78
N ILE A 179 4.44 5.96 35.29
CA ILE A 179 4.69 4.70 35.99
C ILE A 179 6.16 4.55 36.31
N ALA A 180 6.43 4.31 37.59
CA ALA A 180 7.75 4.05 38.12
C ALA A 180 7.78 2.69 38.83
N VAL A 181 8.98 2.17 39.04
CA VAL A 181 9.25 0.96 39.83
C VAL A 181 9.81 1.41 41.18
N ARG A 182 9.31 0.85 42.27
CA ARG A 182 9.85 1.09 43.62
C ARG A 182 11.27 0.53 43.73
N CYS A 183 12.20 1.34 44.24
CA CYS A 183 13.60 1.00 44.41
C CYS A 183 13.89 0.22 45.70
N SER A 184 13.15 -0.85 45.95
CA SER A 184 13.54 -1.87 46.93
C SER A 184 14.50 -2.92 46.33
N ILE A 185 14.78 -2.83 45.03
CA ILE A 185 15.55 -3.79 44.23
C ILE A 185 16.79 -3.08 43.66
N PRO A 186 18.00 -3.66 43.78
CA PRO A 186 19.23 -3.14 43.18
C PRO A 186 19.10 -2.85 41.67
N ILE A 187 19.70 -1.74 41.21
CA ILE A 187 19.58 -1.28 39.83
C ILE A 187 20.08 -2.30 38.80
N ASP A 188 21.12 -3.05 39.11
CA ASP A 188 21.66 -4.09 38.21
C ASP A 188 20.62 -5.19 37.94
N ILE A 189 19.81 -5.54 38.94
CA ILE A 189 18.72 -6.53 38.82
C ILE A 189 17.56 -5.97 38.00
N LEU A 190 17.25 -4.67 38.16
CA LEU A 190 16.25 -3.98 37.34
C LEU A 190 16.68 -3.92 35.87
N LEU A 191 17.96 -3.64 35.59
CA LEU A 191 18.54 -3.62 34.25
C LEU A 191 18.61 -5.03 33.63
N GLU A 192 18.94 -6.04 34.42
CA GLU A 192 18.85 -7.45 34.00
C GLU A 192 17.41 -7.82 33.62
N SER A 193 16.41 -7.37 34.39
CA SER A 193 14.99 -7.59 34.10
C SER A 193 14.55 -6.90 32.81
N CYS A 194 15.07 -5.71 32.51
CA CYS A 194 14.84 -4.99 31.26
C CYS A 194 15.51 -5.63 30.03
N SER A 195 16.54 -6.46 30.23
CA SER A 195 17.28 -7.16 29.16
C SER A 195 16.90 -8.64 29.00
N LYS A 196 16.26 -9.24 30.02
CA LYS A 196 15.87 -10.66 30.06
C LYS A 196 14.37 -10.86 30.30
N VAL A 197 13.50 -10.17 29.54
CA VAL A 197 12.10 -10.63 29.46
C VAL A 197 12.12 -11.99 28.77
N SER A 198 12.09 -13.07 29.55
CA SER A 198 11.84 -14.39 28.97
C SER A 198 10.39 -14.40 28.52
N LEU A 199 10.12 -14.95 27.33
CA LEU A 199 8.75 -15.09 26.83
C LEU A 199 7.87 -15.77 27.88
N ALA A 200 8.42 -16.70 28.65
CA ALA A 200 7.73 -17.44 29.71
C ALA A 200 7.16 -16.55 30.85
N ASN A 201 7.87 -15.49 31.24
CA ASN A 201 7.51 -14.72 32.44
C ASN A 201 6.47 -13.61 32.19
N ILE A 202 6.19 -13.27 30.92
CA ILE A 202 5.27 -12.17 30.56
C ILE A 202 3.86 -12.41 31.11
N LEU A 203 3.32 -13.63 30.93
CA LEU A 203 1.99 -13.97 31.45
C LEU A 203 1.98 -13.98 32.98
N ASP A 204 3.05 -14.46 33.60
CA ASP A 204 3.16 -14.56 35.06
C ASP A 204 3.19 -13.19 35.74
N ASN A 205 3.91 -12.23 35.16
CA ASN A 205 3.94 -10.86 35.67
C ASN A 205 2.56 -10.18 35.59
N LEU A 206 1.74 -10.52 34.59
CA LEU A 206 0.36 -10.03 34.50
C LEU A 206 -0.56 -10.68 35.53
N LEU A 207 -0.34 -11.96 35.86
CA LEU A 207 -1.17 -12.72 36.79
C LEU A 207 -0.76 -12.53 38.27
N SER A 208 0.47 -12.05 38.55
CA SER A 208 1.01 -11.83 39.90
C SER A 208 0.13 -11.04 40.89
N PRO A 209 -0.62 -9.97 40.50
CA PRO A 209 -1.40 -9.20 41.47
C PRO A 209 -2.61 -9.94 42.06
N PHE A 210 -2.98 -11.11 41.53
CA PHE A 210 -4.14 -11.85 42.00
C PHE A 210 -3.71 -12.99 42.93
N LYS A 211 -4.22 -13.01 44.17
CA LYS A 211 -4.12 -14.20 45.03
C LYS A 211 -4.74 -15.38 44.28
N PRO A 212 -4.08 -16.54 44.18
CA PRO A 212 -4.51 -17.59 43.26
C PRO A 212 -5.75 -18.32 43.80
N SER A 213 -6.94 -17.81 43.46
CA SER A 213 -8.22 -18.51 43.69
C SER A 213 -8.52 -19.55 42.61
N MET A 214 -7.84 -19.47 41.46
CA MET A 214 -8.04 -20.31 40.27
C MET A 214 -6.70 -20.88 39.77
N ILE A 215 -6.02 -21.66 40.62
CA ILE A 215 -4.67 -22.20 40.39
C ILE A 215 -4.61 -23.03 39.12
N ASN A 216 -5.62 -23.86 38.88
CA ASN A 216 -5.60 -24.81 37.78
C ASN A 216 -5.87 -24.10 36.45
N THR A 217 -6.72 -23.08 36.43
CA THR A 217 -6.89 -22.18 35.28
C THR A 217 -5.61 -21.47 34.92
N ILE A 218 -4.87 -20.95 35.90
CA ILE A 218 -3.57 -20.31 35.68
C ILE A 218 -2.58 -21.32 35.08
N ALA A 219 -2.53 -22.56 35.60
CA ALA A 219 -1.67 -23.61 35.06
C ALA A 219 -2.01 -23.95 33.59
N LEU A 220 -3.30 -24.03 33.25
CA LEU A 220 -3.77 -24.24 31.87
C LEU A 220 -3.41 -23.05 30.97
N MET A 221 -3.58 -21.82 31.44
CA MET A 221 -3.20 -20.61 30.68
C MET A 221 -1.69 -20.59 30.41
N ARG A 222 -0.85 -20.93 31.39
CA ARG A 222 0.60 -21.07 31.23
C ARG A 222 0.97 -22.12 30.19
N LYS A 223 0.38 -23.32 30.29
CA LYS A 223 0.62 -24.42 29.36
C LYS A 223 0.24 -24.02 27.93
N PHE A 224 -0.95 -23.42 27.76
CA PHE A 224 -1.41 -22.92 26.46
C PHE A 224 -0.49 -21.84 25.89
N TYR A 225 -0.15 -20.84 26.71
CA TYR A 225 0.72 -19.73 26.33
C TYR A 225 2.11 -20.22 25.90
N ASN A 226 2.75 -21.08 26.71
CA ASN A 226 4.07 -21.62 26.40
C ASN A 226 4.05 -22.47 25.11
N ASN A 227 3.01 -23.28 24.90
CA ASN A 227 2.86 -24.03 23.65
C ASN A 227 2.79 -23.10 22.43
N LYS A 228 2.13 -21.94 22.55
CA LYS A 228 2.03 -20.96 21.47
C LYS A 228 3.34 -20.21 21.24
N MET A 229 4.07 -19.87 22.29
CA MET A 229 5.36 -19.19 22.17
C MET A 229 6.42 -20.13 21.58
N ASN A 230 6.47 -21.38 22.03
CA ASN A 230 7.42 -22.39 21.53
C ASN A 230 7.17 -22.78 20.06
N ALA A 231 5.94 -22.64 19.57
CA ALA A 231 5.56 -22.97 18.20
C ALA A 231 5.60 -21.77 17.24
N SER A 232 6.04 -20.59 17.67
CA SER A 232 5.97 -19.36 16.86
C SER A 232 7.33 -18.96 16.31
N ASP A 233 7.42 -18.90 14.98
CA ASP A 233 8.61 -18.42 14.25
C ASP A 233 8.55 -16.91 13.92
N SER A 234 7.75 -16.13 14.67
CA SER A 234 7.53 -14.71 14.36
C SER A 234 8.78 -13.87 14.62
N PRO A 235 9.22 -13.01 13.68
CA PRO A 235 10.28 -12.03 13.96
C PRO A 235 9.87 -10.98 15.00
N HIS A 236 8.57 -10.87 15.31
CA HIS A 236 7.98 -10.01 16.33
C HIS A 236 7.41 -10.82 17.51
N ILE A 237 8.13 -11.83 17.98
CA ILE A 237 7.64 -12.80 18.98
C ILE A 237 7.15 -12.15 20.29
N TYR A 238 7.74 -11.02 20.71
CA TYR A 238 7.33 -10.30 21.91
C TYR A 238 5.97 -9.61 21.78
N ASP A 239 5.63 -9.09 20.60
CA ASP A 239 4.31 -8.52 20.34
C ASP A 239 3.24 -9.62 20.34
N VAL A 240 3.58 -10.78 19.78
CA VAL A 240 2.71 -11.96 19.78
C VAL A 240 2.48 -12.45 21.21
N ALA A 241 3.56 -12.63 21.98
CA ALA A 241 3.51 -12.95 23.40
C ALA A 241 2.56 -12.01 24.16
N MET A 242 2.66 -10.71 23.91
CA MET A 242 1.82 -9.73 24.57
C MET A 242 0.36 -9.79 24.21
N GLN A 243 0.04 -10.00 22.94
CA GLN A 243 -1.33 -10.19 22.51
C GLN A 243 -1.96 -11.40 23.21
N TYR A 244 -1.20 -12.51 23.31
CA TYR A 244 -1.67 -13.70 24.00
C TYR A 244 -1.83 -13.46 25.51
N ALA A 245 -0.79 -12.98 26.18
CA ALA A 245 -0.80 -12.77 27.62
C ALA A 245 -1.89 -11.77 28.05
N SER A 246 -2.04 -10.65 27.34
CA SER A 246 -3.07 -9.64 27.60
C SER A 246 -4.48 -10.19 27.41
N SER A 247 -4.71 -11.00 26.38
CA SER A 247 -6.02 -11.60 26.12
C SER A 247 -6.40 -12.61 27.20
N LEU A 248 -5.45 -13.46 27.62
CA LEU A 248 -5.64 -14.42 28.71
C LEU A 248 -5.86 -13.72 30.05
N TYR A 249 -5.08 -12.68 30.34
CA TYR A 249 -5.23 -11.86 31.53
C TYR A 249 -6.60 -11.18 31.62
N LYS A 250 -7.09 -10.61 30.51
CA LYS A 250 -8.43 -10.03 30.43
C LYS A 250 -9.50 -11.08 30.70
N ALA A 251 -9.38 -12.27 30.14
CA ALA A 251 -10.30 -13.37 30.41
C ALA A 251 -10.28 -13.75 31.90
N TYR A 252 -9.09 -13.95 32.48
CA TYR A 252 -8.90 -14.30 33.88
C TYR A 252 -9.63 -13.35 34.85
N LYS A 253 -9.56 -12.04 34.61
CA LYS A 253 -10.25 -11.01 35.43
C LYS A 253 -11.76 -11.18 35.51
N HIS A 254 -12.38 -11.81 34.52
CA HIS A 254 -13.82 -11.98 34.45
C HIS A 254 -14.29 -13.36 34.91
N LEU A 255 -13.37 -14.29 35.19
CA LEU A 255 -13.70 -15.60 35.72
C LEU A 255 -13.99 -15.53 37.21
N LYS A 256 -15.04 -16.23 37.64
CA LYS A 256 -15.49 -16.29 39.04
C LYS A 256 -15.09 -17.59 39.75
N LYS A 257 -14.70 -18.61 38.98
CA LYS A 257 -14.31 -19.96 39.40
C LYS A 257 -13.41 -20.58 38.34
N GLU A 258 -12.82 -21.74 38.62
CA GLU A 258 -11.95 -22.43 37.67
C GLU A 258 -12.64 -22.63 36.31
N ILE A 259 -11.91 -22.39 35.22
CA ILE A 259 -12.49 -22.37 33.87
C ILE A 259 -13.15 -23.70 33.52
N TYR A 260 -12.58 -24.82 33.94
CA TYR A 260 -13.12 -26.14 33.65
C TYR A 260 -14.30 -26.54 34.55
N ASP A 261 -14.59 -25.78 35.62
CA ASP A 261 -15.77 -25.99 36.48
C ASP A 261 -17.04 -25.31 35.92
N PHE A 262 -16.93 -24.60 34.80
CA PHE A 262 -18.10 -24.07 34.11
C PHE A 262 -18.84 -25.17 33.36
N THR A 263 -20.14 -25.31 33.66
CA THR A 263 -21.07 -26.13 32.89
C THR A 263 -21.33 -25.50 31.52
N GLU A 264 -21.85 -26.29 30.58
CA GLU A 264 -22.23 -25.76 29.26
C GLU A 264 -23.22 -24.59 29.33
N ALA A 265 -24.18 -24.65 30.26
CA ALA A 265 -25.16 -23.59 30.46
C ALA A 265 -24.51 -22.29 30.98
N GLU A 266 -23.61 -22.41 31.95
CA GLU A 266 -22.86 -21.26 32.49
C GLU A 266 -21.88 -20.68 31.45
N LEU A 267 -21.24 -21.53 30.63
CA LEU A 267 -20.41 -21.06 29.53
C LEU A 267 -21.21 -20.21 28.54
N LYS A 268 -22.42 -20.63 28.16
CA LYS A 268 -23.29 -19.88 27.26
C LYS A 268 -23.79 -18.56 27.88
N ALA A 269 -24.07 -18.55 29.18
CA ALA A 269 -24.65 -17.39 29.86
C ALA A 269 -23.59 -16.33 30.27
N ASP A 270 -22.47 -16.80 30.83
CA ASP A 270 -21.52 -15.95 31.57
C ASP A 270 -20.22 -15.70 30.81
N VAL A 271 -19.86 -16.56 29.86
CA VAL A 271 -18.56 -16.52 29.17
C VAL A 271 -18.72 -16.16 27.68
N LEU A 272 -19.44 -17.00 26.93
CA LEU A 272 -19.58 -16.86 25.48
C LEU A 272 -20.37 -15.59 25.12
N GLY A 273 -19.96 -14.92 24.05
CA GLY A 273 -20.58 -13.67 23.58
C GLY A 273 -20.20 -12.43 24.37
N LYS A 274 -19.49 -12.55 25.51
CA LYS A 274 -18.95 -11.39 26.22
C LYS A 274 -17.81 -10.74 25.42
N PRO A 275 -17.64 -9.40 25.48
CA PRO A 275 -16.60 -8.69 24.72
C PRO A 275 -15.18 -9.22 24.95
N TRP A 276 -14.86 -9.65 26.18
CA TRP A 276 -13.55 -10.22 26.52
C TRP A 276 -13.34 -11.64 25.96
N CYS A 277 -14.42 -12.39 25.73
CA CYS A 277 -14.37 -13.75 25.18
C CYS A 277 -14.40 -13.76 23.64
N ASN A 278 -14.90 -12.70 22.99
CA ASN A 278 -14.88 -12.51 21.54
C ASN A 278 -13.47 -12.16 21.00
N ASN A 279 -12.46 -12.87 21.49
CA ASN A 279 -11.06 -12.72 21.14
C ASN A 279 -10.53 -14.08 20.66
N LYS A 280 -9.76 -14.07 19.56
CA LYS A 280 -9.21 -15.29 18.95
C LYS A 280 -8.38 -16.13 19.92
N THR A 281 -7.53 -15.49 20.71
CA THR A 281 -6.70 -16.16 21.72
C THR A 281 -7.56 -16.83 22.79
N VAL A 282 -8.60 -16.14 23.28
CA VAL A 282 -9.47 -16.69 24.33
C VAL A 282 -10.26 -17.90 23.81
N MET A 283 -10.81 -17.82 22.59
CA MET A 283 -11.49 -18.97 21.97
C MET A 283 -10.55 -20.17 21.76
N GLN A 284 -9.31 -19.91 21.32
CA GLN A 284 -8.30 -20.96 21.20
C GLN A 284 -7.90 -21.56 22.56
N PHE A 285 -7.87 -20.74 23.61
CA PHE A 285 -7.64 -21.21 24.97
C PHE A 285 -8.77 -22.11 25.45
N LEU A 286 -10.05 -21.73 25.24
CA LEU A 286 -11.19 -22.58 25.61
C LEU A 286 -11.17 -23.92 24.85
N GLN A 287 -10.82 -23.88 23.56
CA GLN A 287 -10.62 -25.11 22.78
C GLN A 287 -9.49 -25.97 23.36
N PHE A 288 -8.38 -25.35 23.74
CA PHE A 288 -7.26 -26.04 24.39
C PHE A 288 -7.67 -26.68 25.73
N VAL A 289 -8.47 -25.98 26.55
CA VAL A 289 -9.00 -26.53 27.82
C VAL A 289 -9.86 -27.76 27.54
N LYS A 290 -10.77 -27.69 26.54
CA LYS A 290 -11.59 -28.84 26.12
C LYS A 290 -10.76 -30.06 25.71
N GLU A 291 -9.62 -29.83 25.06
CA GLU A 291 -8.72 -30.90 24.59
C GLU A 291 -7.79 -31.45 25.68
N ASN A 292 -7.61 -30.73 26.81
CA ASN A 292 -6.62 -31.06 27.84
C ASN A 292 -7.22 -31.36 29.22
N VAL A 293 -8.55 -31.35 29.37
CA VAL A 293 -9.24 -31.66 30.63
C VAL A 293 -10.29 -32.74 30.43
N ASP A 294 -10.13 -33.86 31.14
CA ASP A 294 -11.00 -35.04 31.07
C ASP A 294 -12.23 -34.92 32.01
N ASN A 295 -12.92 -33.78 31.99
CA ASN A 295 -14.09 -33.53 32.84
C ASN A 295 -15.37 -33.19 32.06
N GLY A 296 -15.35 -33.36 30.73
CA GLY A 296 -16.48 -33.05 29.86
C GLY A 296 -16.70 -31.55 29.59
N PHE A 297 -15.74 -30.69 29.95
CA PHE A 297 -15.77 -29.26 29.67
C PHE A 297 -16.11 -28.96 28.20
N GLY A 298 -17.19 -28.22 27.96
CA GLY A 298 -17.60 -27.81 26.63
C GLY A 298 -17.83 -28.97 25.64
N SER A 299 -18.15 -30.18 26.12
CA SER A 299 -18.38 -31.37 25.28
C SER A 299 -19.39 -31.11 24.16
N GLY A 300 -20.50 -30.41 24.44
CA GLY A 300 -21.51 -29.96 23.46
C GLY A 300 -21.20 -28.66 22.71
N LEU A 301 -20.04 -28.03 22.96
CA LEU A 301 -19.65 -26.74 22.37
C LEU A 301 -18.49 -26.87 21.39
N THR A 302 -18.45 -26.02 20.38
CA THR A 302 -17.26 -25.84 19.54
C THR A 302 -16.74 -24.42 19.72
N PHE A 303 -15.51 -24.28 20.21
CA PHE A 303 -14.90 -22.98 20.45
C PHE A 303 -14.17 -22.52 19.19
N VAL A 304 -14.90 -21.89 18.28
CA VAL A 304 -14.34 -21.30 17.06
C VAL A 304 -14.45 -19.80 17.13
N TYR A 305 -13.31 -19.12 17.01
CA TYR A 305 -13.32 -17.71 16.68
C TYR A 305 -13.80 -17.54 15.24
N ARG A 306 -15.09 -17.21 15.06
CA ARG A 306 -15.54 -16.55 13.84
C ARG A 306 -15.23 -15.08 14.05
N ALA A 307 -14.43 -14.49 13.17
CA ALA A 307 -14.38 -13.03 13.12
C ALA A 307 -15.83 -12.55 13.03
N MET A 308 -16.32 -11.85 14.06
CA MET A 308 -17.54 -11.09 13.90
C MET A 308 -17.23 -10.12 12.77
N TYR A 309 -17.72 -10.42 11.57
CA TYR A 309 -17.94 -9.38 10.58
C TYR A 309 -18.75 -8.33 11.32
N GLN A 310 -18.13 -7.19 11.64
CA GLN A 310 -18.89 -6.04 12.11
C GLN A 310 -19.87 -5.75 10.97
N LYS A 311 -21.11 -6.20 11.13
CA LYS A 311 -22.12 -6.13 10.09
C LYS A 311 -22.72 -4.72 9.95
N ASN A 312 -22.07 -3.70 10.52
CA ASN A 312 -22.51 -2.30 10.46
C ASN A 312 -21.32 -1.34 10.59
N ALA A 313 -20.99 -0.62 9.50
CA ALA A 313 -20.69 0.82 9.47
C ALA A 313 -20.09 1.23 8.11
N ARG A 314 -20.94 1.51 7.10
CA ARG A 314 -20.58 1.94 5.73
C ARG A 314 -19.66 0.97 4.96
N PRO A 315 -19.76 0.91 3.62
CA PRO A 315 -18.78 0.14 2.87
C PRO A 315 -17.40 0.82 3.01
N ASP A 316 -16.39 0.04 3.41
CA ASP A 316 -14.97 0.42 3.53
C ASP A 316 -14.32 0.37 2.13
N ILE A 317 -14.93 1.14 1.23
CA ILE A 317 -14.54 1.37 -0.16
C ILE A 317 -14.76 2.86 -0.46
N TYR A 318 -14.10 3.37 -1.49
CA TYR A 318 -14.39 4.71 -2.00
C TYR A 318 -15.70 4.68 -2.79
N SER A 319 -16.51 5.72 -2.61
CA SER A 319 -17.59 6.06 -3.53
C SER A 319 -17.03 6.40 -4.92
N TYR A 320 -17.90 6.46 -5.93
CA TYR A 320 -17.48 6.82 -7.28
C TYR A 320 -16.83 8.21 -7.33
N ASN A 321 -17.44 9.20 -6.70
CA ASN A 321 -16.91 10.56 -6.68
C ASN A 321 -15.55 10.61 -5.98
N GLU A 322 -15.43 9.98 -4.81
CA GLU A 322 -14.14 9.90 -4.11
C GLU A 322 -13.05 9.21 -4.96
N TRP A 323 -13.42 8.13 -5.67
CA TRP A 323 -12.48 7.42 -6.54
C TRP A 323 -12.10 8.20 -7.79
N SER A 324 -13.05 8.95 -8.37
CA SER A 324 -12.81 9.82 -9.53
C SER A 324 -11.91 10.99 -9.15
N GLU A 325 -12.20 11.67 -8.03
CA GLU A 325 -11.38 12.77 -7.53
C GLU A 325 -9.95 12.29 -7.22
N LEU A 326 -9.80 11.11 -6.61
CA LEU A 326 -8.49 10.48 -6.41
C LEU A 326 -7.78 10.15 -7.73
N TYR A 327 -8.51 9.63 -8.71
CA TYR A 327 -7.96 9.29 -10.02
C TYR A 327 -7.44 10.53 -10.72
N ASP A 328 -8.27 11.58 -10.83
CA ASP A 328 -7.94 12.84 -11.50
C ASP A 328 -6.75 13.52 -10.80
N TYR A 329 -6.77 13.58 -9.47
CA TYR A 329 -5.67 14.14 -8.68
C TYR A 329 -4.35 13.38 -8.93
N LEU A 330 -4.34 12.07 -8.76
CA LEU A 330 -3.12 11.27 -8.84
C LEU A 330 -2.55 11.13 -10.25
N THR A 331 -3.38 11.38 -11.26
CA THR A 331 -2.98 11.37 -12.68
C THR A 331 -2.64 12.76 -13.22
N ASP A 332 -2.71 13.82 -12.39
CA ASP A 332 -2.13 15.14 -12.69
C ASP A 332 -0.60 15.05 -12.73
N LEU A 333 -0.12 14.72 -13.92
CA LEU A 333 1.28 14.40 -14.16
C LEU A 333 2.20 15.60 -13.93
N GLU A 334 1.77 16.80 -14.32
CA GLU A 334 2.59 18.02 -14.21
C GLU A 334 2.84 18.38 -12.74
N MET A 335 1.77 18.40 -11.93
CA MET A 335 1.88 18.70 -10.50
C MET A 335 2.75 17.65 -9.79
N HIS A 336 2.48 16.37 -10.03
CA HIS A 336 3.14 15.30 -9.29
C HIS A 336 4.60 15.10 -9.68
N ILE A 337 4.98 15.29 -10.96
CA ILE A 337 6.39 15.21 -11.39
C ILE A 337 7.24 16.21 -10.61
N VAL A 338 6.79 17.47 -10.49
CA VAL A 338 7.55 18.52 -9.80
C VAL A 338 7.76 18.16 -8.33
N ARG A 339 6.68 17.86 -7.60
CA ARG A 339 6.75 17.52 -6.17
C ARG A 339 7.55 16.24 -5.90
N ALA A 340 7.36 15.21 -6.73
CA ALA A 340 8.07 13.95 -6.59
C ALA A 340 9.56 14.08 -6.93
N TYR A 341 9.94 14.95 -7.87
CA TYR A 341 11.34 15.20 -8.20
C TYR A 341 12.10 15.82 -7.02
N GLU A 342 11.47 16.74 -6.31
CA GLU A 342 12.06 17.43 -5.16
C GLU A 342 12.09 16.54 -3.91
N ASP A 343 11.04 15.75 -3.68
CA ASP A 343 10.86 14.98 -2.46
C ASP A 343 10.77 13.47 -2.69
N ARG A 344 11.78 12.76 -2.17
CA ARG A 344 11.89 11.31 -2.27
C ARG A 344 10.72 10.56 -1.61
N VAL A 345 10.31 10.99 -0.41
CA VAL A 345 9.26 10.29 0.34
C VAL A 345 7.91 10.51 -0.32
N TYR A 346 7.68 11.72 -0.87
CA TYR A 346 6.52 12.01 -1.72
C TYR A 346 6.49 11.08 -2.94
N ALA A 347 7.61 10.95 -3.67
CA ALA A 347 7.70 10.05 -4.81
C ALA A 347 7.36 8.59 -4.45
N GLN A 348 7.81 8.11 -3.29
CA GLN A 348 7.52 6.76 -2.78
C GLN A 348 6.04 6.57 -2.49
N TYR A 349 5.37 7.52 -1.86
CA TYR A 349 3.93 7.44 -1.63
C TYR A 349 3.13 7.56 -2.93
N TRP A 350 3.48 8.50 -3.81
CA TRP A 350 2.79 8.68 -5.10
C TRP A 350 2.84 7.40 -5.94
N ALA A 351 4.01 6.76 -6.06
CA ALA A 351 4.15 5.49 -6.76
C ALA A 351 3.26 4.38 -6.17
N VAL A 352 3.19 4.27 -4.83
CA VAL A 352 2.30 3.31 -4.17
C VAL A 352 0.84 3.60 -4.48
N MET A 353 0.43 4.87 -4.47
CA MET A 353 -0.96 5.28 -4.70
C MET A 353 -1.40 4.99 -6.13
N VAL A 354 -0.60 5.41 -7.12
CA VAL A 354 -0.92 5.24 -8.55
C VAL A 354 -0.97 3.76 -8.94
N VAL A 355 -0.07 2.91 -8.42
CA VAL A 355 -0.13 1.47 -8.68
C VAL A 355 -1.42 0.83 -8.14
N HIS A 356 -1.93 1.28 -7.00
CA HIS A 356 -3.19 0.79 -6.42
C HIS A 356 -4.45 1.37 -7.09
N LEU A 357 -4.35 2.42 -7.91
CA LEU A 357 -5.47 2.86 -8.75
C LEU A 357 -5.86 1.78 -9.78
N THR A 358 -4.88 1.04 -10.28
CA THR A 358 -5.08 0.14 -11.43
C THR A 358 -4.75 -1.33 -11.14
N SER A 359 -4.30 -1.65 -9.93
CA SER A 359 -3.92 -3.03 -9.58
C SER A 359 -4.32 -3.44 -8.17
N LEU A 360 -4.45 -4.76 -7.96
CA LEU A 360 -4.74 -5.38 -6.67
C LEU A 360 -3.47 -5.95 -5.99
N ILE A 361 -2.29 -5.44 -6.37
CA ILE A 361 -1.00 -5.83 -5.78
C ILE A 361 -0.97 -5.37 -4.33
N ARG A 362 -0.33 -6.14 -3.43
CA ARG A 362 -0.18 -5.71 -2.03
C ARG A 362 0.89 -4.62 -1.93
N ILE A 363 0.66 -3.65 -1.06
CA ILE A 363 1.67 -2.63 -0.72
C ILE A 363 3.04 -3.20 -0.35
N SER A 364 3.08 -4.31 0.41
CA SER A 364 4.33 -4.97 0.80
C SER A 364 5.13 -5.49 -0.40
N ASP A 365 4.42 -5.89 -1.46
CA ASP A 365 5.05 -6.39 -2.68
C ASP A 365 5.66 -5.22 -3.47
N ILE A 366 4.99 -4.06 -3.51
CA ILE A 366 5.47 -2.84 -4.16
C ILE A 366 6.72 -2.31 -3.43
N ILE A 367 6.62 -2.12 -2.11
CA ILE A 367 7.71 -1.57 -1.29
C ILE A 367 8.95 -2.49 -1.28
N SER A 368 8.79 -3.78 -1.57
CA SER A 368 9.93 -4.73 -1.61
C SER A 368 10.83 -4.59 -2.84
N LEU A 369 10.48 -3.75 -3.81
CA LEU A 369 11.24 -3.58 -5.03
C LEU A 369 12.59 -2.89 -4.77
N LYS A 370 13.65 -3.48 -5.32
CA LYS A 370 15.03 -3.02 -5.09
C LYS A 370 15.46 -1.93 -6.08
N SER A 371 15.39 -2.21 -7.37
CA SER A 371 15.82 -1.30 -8.44
C SER A 371 15.07 -1.68 -9.71
N LEU A 372 14.91 -0.74 -10.63
CA LEU A 372 14.27 -0.98 -11.93
C LEU A 372 15.27 -1.12 -13.10
N HIS A 373 16.57 -0.86 -12.93
CA HIS A 373 17.62 -1.02 -13.97
C HIS A 373 17.13 -0.84 -15.41
N PHE A 374 16.89 0.39 -15.82
CA PHE A 374 16.50 0.69 -17.20
C PHE A 374 17.72 0.58 -18.14
N GLU A 375 17.71 -0.32 -19.11
CA GLU A 375 18.80 -0.50 -20.08
C GLU A 375 18.64 0.40 -21.34
N GLY A 376 19.73 1.02 -21.80
CA GLY A 376 19.85 1.69 -23.12
C GLY A 376 19.15 3.05 -23.25
N GLU A 377 18.78 3.45 -24.47
CA GLU A 377 18.02 4.68 -24.81
C GLU A 377 16.59 4.72 -24.21
N ARG A 378 16.16 3.63 -23.55
CA ARG A 378 14.85 3.51 -22.89
C ARG A 378 14.80 4.19 -21.51
N TYR A 379 15.91 4.77 -21.06
CA TYR A 379 16.00 5.50 -19.80
C TYR A 379 15.66 6.98 -20.02
N VAL A 380 14.38 7.33 -19.84
CA VAL A 380 14.01 8.74 -19.68
C VAL A 380 14.46 9.18 -18.29
N ARG A 381 15.41 10.11 -18.26
CA ARG A 381 15.95 10.64 -17.00
C ARG A 381 14.89 11.48 -16.31
N ALA A 382 14.85 11.46 -14.98
CA ALA A 382 13.88 12.24 -14.21
C ALA A 382 13.93 13.75 -14.51
N ASN A 383 15.11 14.29 -14.86
CA ASN A 383 15.27 15.69 -15.26
C ASN A 383 14.75 16.01 -16.68
N GLU A 384 14.45 15.01 -17.51
CA GLU A 384 13.80 15.17 -18.80
C GLU A 384 12.27 15.18 -18.67
N LEU A 385 11.73 14.49 -17.66
CA LEU A 385 10.29 14.48 -17.34
C LEU A 385 9.75 15.87 -16.97
N ILE A 386 10.59 16.73 -16.39
CA ILE A 386 10.24 18.12 -16.06
C ILE A 386 10.15 18.99 -17.33
N LYS A 387 10.81 18.59 -18.41
CA LYS A 387 10.95 19.39 -19.63
C LYS A 387 9.94 19.03 -20.72
N ARG A 388 9.43 17.79 -20.71
CA ARG A 388 8.40 17.32 -21.65
C ARG A 388 7.61 16.15 -21.04
N PRO A 389 6.34 15.98 -21.44
CA PRO A 389 5.58 14.79 -21.09
C PRO A 389 6.18 13.53 -21.75
N LEU A 390 5.98 12.38 -21.10
CA LEU A 390 6.33 11.06 -21.66
C LEU A 390 5.46 10.77 -22.89
N GLU A 391 6.08 10.37 -24.00
CA GLU A 391 5.35 9.77 -25.11
C GLU A 391 4.81 8.40 -24.65
N LEU A 392 3.64 7.99 -25.16
CA LEU A 392 2.95 6.78 -24.66
C LEU A 392 3.82 5.53 -24.75
N HIS A 393 4.61 5.39 -25.82
CA HIS A 393 5.49 4.25 -25.97
C HIS A 393 6.66 4.21 -24.97
N GLU A 394 7.18 5.37 -24.56
CA GLU A 394 8.19 5.49 -23.49
C GLU A 394 7.56 5.04 -22.16
N ALA A 395 6.37 5.55 -21.88
CA ALA A 395 5.61 5.22 -20.68
C ALA A 395 5.32 3.72 -20.57
N VAL A 396 4.89 3.08 -21.67
CA VAL A 396 4.62 1.63 -21.63
C VAL A 396 5.92 0.83 -21.50
N ALA A 397 7.02 1.23 -22.15
CA ALA A 397 8.31 0.55 -22.00
C ALA A 397 8.82 0.58 -20.55
N ILE A 398 8.74 1.74 -19.90
CA ILE A 398 9.11 1.92 -18.48
C ILE A 398 8.19 1.08 -17.57
N THR A 399 6.88 1.12 -17.82
CA THR A 399 5.91 0.36 -17.03
C THR A 399 6.10 -1.15 -17.21
N ASP A 400 6.59 -1.60 -18.37
CA ASP A 400 6.90 -3.00 -18.64
C ASP A 400 8.09 -3.51 -17.84
N VAL A 401 9.12 -2.68 -17.65
CA VAL A 401 10.24 -2.98 -16.76
C VAL A 401 9.75 -3.17 -15.32
N PHE A 402 8.86 -2.30 -14.85
CA PHE A 402 8.21 -2.45 -13.54
C PHE A 402 7.39 -3.75 -13.45
N ARG A 403 6.59 -4.05 -14.49
CA ARG A 403 5.84 -5.32 -14.60
C ARG A 403 6.76 -6.51 -14.39
N HIS A 404 7.86 -6.57 -15.14
CA HIS A 404 8.80 -7.69 -15.06
C HIS A 404 9.33 -7.92 -13.64
N HIS A 405 9.74 -6.85 -12.95
CA HIS A 405 10.23 -6.95 -11.57
C HIS A 405 9.15 -7.43 -10.59
N ILE A 406 7.91 -6.95 -10.72
CA ILE A 406 6.79 -7.40 -9.88
C ILE A 406 6.45 -8.87 -10.13
N GLU A 407 6.41 -9.30 -11.39
CA GLU A 407 6.02 -10.67 -11.76
C GLU A 407 7.06 -11.70 -11.30
N LEU A 408 8.34 -11.31 -11.21
CA LEU A 408 9.42 -12.13 -10.65
C LEU A 408 9.35 -12.31 -9.12
N LEU A 409 8.54 -11.53 -8.39
CA LEU A 409 8.42 -11.67 -6.94
C LEU A 409 7.50 -12.87 -6.59
N PRO A 410 8.02 -13.96 -5.99
CA PRO A 410 7.20 -15.10 -5.60
C PRO A 410 6.25 -14.71 -4.47
N THR A 411 5.04 -15.23 -4.52
CA THR A 411 4.09 -15.13 -3.40
C THR A 411 4.56 -15.99 -2.22
N VAL A 412 4.81 -15.37 -1.06
CA VAL A 412 5.42 -15.97 0.15
C VAL A 412 4.80 -17.32 0.57
N LYS A 413 3.48 -17.51 0.36
CA LYS A 413 2.76 -18.72 0.79
C LYS A 413 2.55 -19.76 -0.31
N THR A 414 2.69 -19.38 -1.58
CA THR A 414 2.15 -20.17 -2.70
C THR A 414 3.15 -20.39 -3.83
N ASN A 415 4.27 -19.68 -3.82
CA ASN A 415 5.34 -19.70 -4.83
C ASN A 415 4.83 -19.48 -6.27
N GLN A 416 3.69 -18.81 -6.42
CA GLN A 416 3.15 -18.41 -7.72
C GLN A 416 3.70 -17.02 -8.09
N LEU A 417 4.04 -16.87 -9.37
CA LEU A 417 4.39 -15.59 -9.98
C LEU A 417 3.17 -14.67 -9.98
N LYS A 418 3.43 -13.38 -9.76
CA LYS A 418 2.38 -12.36 -9.81
C LYS A 418 2.07 -12.03 -11.26
N HIS A 419 0.90 -11.44 -11.50
CA HIS A 419 0.55 -10.88 -12.80
C HIS A 419 0.21 -9.41 -12.63
N TYR A 420 0.84 -8.54 -13.44
CA TYR A 420 0.57 -7.11 -13.42
C TYR A 420 0.16 -6.63 -14.82
N TYR A 421 -1.06 -6.12 -14.92
CA TYR A 421 -1.62 -5.60 -16.16
C TYR A 421 -1.93 -4.10 -15.96
N PRO A 422 -0.98 -3.21 -16.22
CA PRO A 422 -1.22 -1.78 -16.10
C PRO A 422 -2.27 -1.33 -17.10
N VAL A 423 -3.10 -0.39 -16.69
CA VAL A 423 -4.06 0.30 -17.56
C VAL A 423 -3.28 1.29 -18.43
N ILE A 424 -3.48 1.24 -19.75
CA ILE A 424 -2.67 2.03 -20.70
C ILE A 424 -2.82 3.55 -20.48
N GLU A 425 -3.99 4.01 -20.04
CA GLU A 425 -4.27 5.41 -19.73
C GLU A 425 -3.45 5.94 -18.54
N VAL A 426 -3.12 5.07 -17.58
CA VAL A 426 -2.36 5.43 -16.36
C VAL A 426 -0.87 5.10 -16.52
N ALA A 427 -0.47 4.46 -17.62
CA ALA A 427 0.91 4.11 -17.90
C ALA A 427 1.87 5.32 -17.85
N PRO A 428 1.53 6.52 -18.38
CA PRO A 428 2.39 7.70 -18.23
C PRO A 428 2.66 8.10 -16.78
N THR A 429 1.64 8.00 -15.93
CA THR A 429 1.73 8.34 -14.50
C THR A 429 2.58 7.33 -13.74
N ILE A 430 2.35 6.03 -13.96
CA ILE A 430 3.16 4.97 -13.36
C ILE A 430 4.61 5.10 -13.81
N ALA A 431 4.84 5.30 -15.11
CA ALA A 431 6.18 5.44 -15.66
C ALA A 431 6.94 6.63 -15.06
N ALA A 432 6.30 7.80 -14.97
CA ALA A 432 6.91 8.98 -14.36
C ALA A 432 7.28 8.74 -12.89
N ALA A 433 6.37 8.15 -12.11
CA ALA A 433 6.63 7.81 -10.71
C ALA A 433 7.81 6.83 -10.56
N MET A 434 7.88 5.80 -11.40
CA MET A 434 8.95 4.80 -11.38
C MET A 434 10.31 5.38 -11.79
N CYS A 435 10.35 6.25 -12.81
CA CYS A 435 11.57 6.94 -13.23
C CYS A 435 12.11 7.86 -12.14
N ILE A 436 11.24 8.61 -11.46
CA ILE A 436 11.64 9.51 -10.37
C ILE A 436 12.13 8.72 -9.15
N LEU A 437 11.50 7.58 -8.83
CA LEU A 437 11.99 6.70 -7.78
C LEU A 437 13.38 6.14 -8.05
N GLU A 438 13.62 5.65 -9.27
CA GLU A 438 14.93 5.15 -9.67
C GLU A 438 15.97 6.28 -9.65
N TYR A 439 15.60 7.50 -10.04
CA TYR A 439 16.46 8.67 -9.91
C TYR A 439 16.86 8.95 -8.45
N HIS A 440 15.91 8.98 -7.52
CA HIS A 440 16.22 9.17 -6.09
C HIS A 440 17.08 8.02 -5.56
N ARG A 441 16.78 6.77 -5.94
CA ARG A 441 17.60 5.61 -5.56
C ARG A 441 19.06 5.77 -6.00
N ILE A 442 19.28 6.17 -7.26
CA ILE A 442 20.63 6.39 -7.81
C ILE A 442 21.32 7.58 -7.13
N ARG A 443 20.60 8.68 -6.93
CA ARG A 443 21.15 9.91 -6.34
C ARG A 443 21.62 9.72 -4.90
N GLU A 444 20.87 8.95 -4.12
CA GLU A 444 21.16 8.69 -2.72
C GLU A 444 22.01 7.41 -2.49
N ASP A 445 22.47 6.75 -3.56
CA ASP A 445 23.23 5.49 -3.54
C ASP A 445 22.54 4.34 -2.76
N ASP A 446 21.23 4.21 -2.95
CA ASP A 446 20.41 3.25 -2.22
C ASP A 446 20.23 1.90 -2.94
N ILE A 447 20.07 0.85 -2.13
CA ILE A 447 19.84 -0.52 -2.63
C ILE A 447 18.37 -0.74 -3.01
N SER A 448 17.44 0.05 -2.44
CA SER A 448 15.99 -0.12 -2.60
C SER A 448 15.30 1.14 -3.11
N LEU A 449 14.30 0.96 -3.99
CA LEU A 449 13.45 2.06 -4.49
C LEU A 449 12.67 2.72 -3.35
N PHE A 450 12.23 1.90 -2.38
CA PHE A 450 11.44 2.33 -1.25
C PHE A 450 12.26 2.22 0.04
N THR A 451 12.30 3.32 0.79
CA THR A 451 12.84 3.37 2.16
C THR A 451 11.73 3.49 3.20
N ILE A 452 10.52 3.87 2.77
CA ILE A 452 9.31 3.74 3.59
C ILE A 452 9.07 2.28 4.00
N LYS A 453 8.76 2.08 5.28
CA LYS A 453 8.39 0.75 5.82
C LYS A 453 6.89 0.47 5.70
N ALA A 454 6.08 1.50 5.50
CA ALA A 454 4.64 1.46 5.33
C ALA A 454 4.17 2.73 4.61
N ALA A 455 3.03 2.67 3.92
CA ALA A 455 2.29 3.84 3.47
C ALA A 455 0.92 3.83 4.17
N ASP A 456 0.95 4.24 5.45
CA ASP A 456 -0.27 4.49 6.22
C ASP A 456 -0.87 5.85 5.87
N SER A 457 -2.18 5.98 6.07
CA SER A 457 -2.95 7.14 5.62
C SER A 457 -2.52 8.44 6.29
N ASP A 458 -2.16 8.42 7.58
CA ASP A 458 -1.71 9.62 8.29
C ASP A 458 -0.44 10.19 7.64
N ARG A 459 0.56 9.33 7.36
CA ARG A 459 1.79 9.77 6.69
C ARG A 459 1.62 10.22 5.25
N ILE A 460 0.62 9.69 4.55
CA ILE A 460 0.28 10.16 3.20
C ILE A 460 -0.38 11.53 3.30
N ASP A 461 -1.38 11.69 4.18
CA ASP A 461 -2.07 12.97 4.36
C ASP A 461 -1.08 14.06 4.80
N ASP A 462 -0.17 13.77 5.74
CA ASP A 462 0.91 14.68 6.18
C ASP A 462 1.87 15.09 5.04
N LYS A 463 1.93 14.30 3.96
CA LYS A 463 2.86 14.50 2.85
C LYS A 463 2.20 15.14 1.62
N PHE A 464 0.88 15.07 1.52
CA PHE A 464 0.10 15.57 0.40
C PHE A 464 -0.89 16.62 0.92
N ASP A 465 -0.46 17.88 0.94
CA ASP A 465 -1.21 19.01 1.51
C ASP A 465 -2.61 19.25 0.89
N GLU A 466 -2.95 18.59 -0.23
CA GLU A 466 -4.17 18.81 -1.02
C GLU A 466 -4.80 17.51 -1.55
N ILE A 467 -4.56 16.37 -0.91
CA ILE A 467 -5.21 15.13 -1.36
C ILE A 467 -6.74 15.22 -1.19
N PRO A 468 -7.55 15.04 -2.26
CA PRO A 468 -8.99 15.30 -2.19
C PRO A 468 -9.72 14.31 -1.28
N VAL A 469 -9.18 13.08 -1.19
CA VAL A 469 -9.71 12.02 -0.36
C VAL A 469 -8.57 11.28 0.32
N ARG A 470 -8.72 11.02 1.61
CA ARG A 470 -7.77 10.24 2.40
C ARG A 470 -7.48 8.88 1.76
N PHE A 471 -6.24 8.66 1.36
CA PHE A 471 -5.83 7.43 0.68
C PHE A 471 -5.53 6.30 1.67
N GLN A 472 -6.06 5.11 1.38
CA GLN A 472 -5.79 3.87 2.08
C GLN A 472 -5.65 2.74 1.08
N SER A 473 -4.47 2.12 1.01
CA SER A 473 -4.18 1.02 0.08
C SER A 473 -5.21 -0.12 0.18
N THR A 474 -5.63 -0.48 1.40
CA THR A 474 -6.67 -1.51 1.61
C THR A 474 -8.04 -1.09 1.08
N LYS A 475 -8.44 0.17 1.31
CA LYS A 475 -9.72 0.73 0.81
C LYS A 475 -9.69 0.80 -0.71
N ALA A 476 -8.58 1.23 -1.32
CA ALA A 476 -8.39 1.27 -2.77
C ALA A 476 -8.48 -0.12 -3.41
N THR A 477 -7.79 -1.10 -2.82
CA THR A 477 -7.83 -2.49 -3.28
C THR A 477 -9.24 -3.08 -3.17
N LYS A 478 -9.98 -2.82 -2.07
CA LYS A 478 -11.37 -3.27 -1.90
C LYS A 478 -12.31 -2.59 -2.91
N THR A 479 -12.12 -1.30 -3.16
CA THR A 479 -12.87 -0.52 -4.15
C THR A 479 -12.71 -1.15 -5.52
N LEU A 480 -11.47 -1.27 -6.01
CA LEU A 480 -11.17 -1.86 -7.31
C LEU A 480 -11.68 -3.31 -7.43
N ALA A 481 -11.52 -4.13 -6.38
CA ALA A 481 -12.05 -5.49 -6.34
C ALA A 481 -13.59 -5.54 -6.42
N THR A 482 -14.27 -4.68 -5.67
CA THR A 482 -15.74 -4.57 -5.66
C THR A 482 -16.26 -4.12 -7.02
N MET A 483 -15.56 -3.20 -7.69
CA MET A 483 -15.93 -2.71 -9.02
C MET A 483 -15.75 -3.77 -10.10
N ILE A 484 -14.64 -4.52 -10.07
CA ILE A 484 -14.43 -5.69 -10.94
C ILE A 484 -15.55 -6.71 -10.74
N HIS A 485 -15.95 -6.96 -9.49
CA HIS A 485 -17.00 -7.92 -9.16
C HIS A 485 -18.39 -7.47 -9.58
N ALA A 486 -18.82 -6.25 -9.19
CA ALA A 486 -20.12 -5.68 -9.54
C ALA A 486 -20.30 -5.65 -11.06
N LYS A 487 -19.23 -5.31 -11.79
CA LYS A 487 -19.23 -5.36 -13.24
C LYS A 487 -19.40 -6.78 -13.77
N ALA A 488 -18.73 -7.77 -13.21
CA ALA A 488 -18.89 -9.15 -13.63
C ALA A 488 -20.31 -9.69 -13.36
N GLU A 489 -20.92 -9.36 -12.22
CA GLU A 489 -22.30 -9.76 -11.90
C GLU A 489 -23.35 -9.11 -12.81
N GLU A 490 -23.24 -7.80 -13.07
CA GLU A 490 -24.14 -7.07 -13.99
C GLU A 490 -24.14 -7.69 -15.40
N ASN A 491 -23.01 -8.26 -15.81
CA ASN A 491 -22.86 -8.90 -17.12
C ASN A 491 -23.18 -10.41 -17.12
N GLY A 492 -23.85 -10.88 -16.07
CA GLY A 492 -24.34 -12.26 -15.96
C GLY A 492 -23.23 -13.30 -15.73
N GLN A 493 -22.05 -12.89 -15.22
CA GLN A 493 -20.97 -13.83 -14.96
C GLN A 493 -21.19 -14.60 -13.66
N THR A 494 -21.29 -15.92 -13.76
CA THR A 494 -21.38 -16.83 -12.62
C THR A 494 -20.09 -16.95 -11.80
N ASN A 495 -18.98 -16.33 -12.25
CA ASN A 495 -17.64 -16.46 -11.68
C ASN A 495 -17.00 -15.10 -11.32
N ALA A 496 -17.78 -14.08 -10.95
CA ALA A 496 -17.27 -12.75 -10.58
C ALA A 496 -16.15 -12.79 -9.52
N LEU A 497 -16.27 -13.69 -8.54
CA LEU A 497 -15.26 -13.93 -7.48
C LEU A 497 -13.92 -14.46 -8.01
N PHE A 498 -13.93 -15.18 -9.14
CA PHE A 498 -12.74 -15.73 -9.79
C PHE A 498 -11.90 -14.62 -10.45
N LEU A 499 -12.55 -13.63 -11.06
CA LEU A 499 -11.89 -12.47 -11.67
C LEU A 499 -11.06 -11.68 -10.66
N VAL A 500 -11.64 -11.43 -9.49
CA VAL A 500 -10.97 -10.74 -8.38
C VAL A 500 -9.83 -11.59 -7.83
N SER A 501 -10.00 -12.92 -7.73
CA SER A 501 -8.95 -13.82 -7.25
C SER A 501 -7.76 -13.92 -8.21
N ALA A 502 -8.03 -13.93 -9.53
CA ALA A 502 -7.01 -13.97 -10.56
C ALA A 502 -6.19 -12.66 -10.61
N ALA A 503 -6.85 -11.51 -10.52
CA ALA A 503 -6.21 -10.20 -10.44
C ALA A 503 -5.33 -10.00 -9.17
N ARG A 504 -5.44 -10.90 -8.19
CA ARG A 504 -4.63 -10.91 -6.95
C ARG A 504 -3.55 -12.00 -6.89
N SER A 505 -3.45 -12.85 -7.91
CA SER A 505 -2.48 -13.97 -7.95
C SER A 505 -2.59 -14.94 -6.75
N HIS A 506 -3.80 -15.29 -6.31
CA HIS A 506 -4.04 -16.27 -5.22
C HIS A 506 -4.15 -17.72 -5.75
N ARG A 507 -3.59 -18.72 -5.02
CA ARG A 507 -3.82 -20.16 -5.32
C ARG A 507 -5.29 -20.51 -5.20
N MET A 508 -5.77 -21.25 -6.20
CA MET A 508 -7.01 -22.01 -6.14
C MET A 508 -6.72 -23.37 -5.50
N HIS A 509 -7.26 -23.64 -4.31
CA HIS A 509 -7.58 -25.02 -3.93
C HIS A 509 -9.02 -25.30 -4.35
N ASN A 510 -9.46 -26.57 -4.36
CA ASN A 510 -10.81 -27.01 -4.75
C ASN A 510 -11.89 -26.41 -3.82
N GLY A 511 -12.20 -25.13 -4.02
CA GLY A 511 -13.05 -24.30 -3.18
C GLY A 511 -12.58 -22.84 -3.20
N PHE A 512 -13.52 -21.90 -3.34
CA PHE A 512 -13.24 -20.47 -3.27
C PHE A 512 -12.49 -20.12 -1.98
N SER A 513 -11.42 -19.32 -2.05
CA SER A 513 -10.73 -18.88 -0.84
C SER A 513 -11.64 -17.95 -0.03
N GLU A 514 -11.89 -18.27 1.25
CA GLU A 514 -12.62 -17.40 2.19
C GLU A 514 -12.00 -15.99 2.32
N THR A 515 -10.76 -15.79 1.84
CA THR A 515 -10.09 -14.49 1.86
C THR A 515 -10.49 -13.54 0.73
N THR A 516 -11.03 -14.02 -0.40
CA THR A 516 -11.45 -13.14 -1.50
C THR A 516 -12.78 -12.46 -1.19
N SER A 517 -13.69 -13.15 -0.49
CA SER A 517 -14.97 -12.59 -0.04
C SER A 517 -14.82 -11.47 1.00
N ILE A 518 -13.68 -11.38 1.69
CA ILE A 518 -13.36 -10.28 2.63
C ILE A 518 -13.27 -8.92 1.90
N TYR A 519 -12.95 -8.91 0.61
CA TYR A 519 -12.79 -7.69 -0.19
C TYR A 519 -14.05 -7.26 -0.93
N LEU A 520 -15.09 -8.10 -0.91
CA LEU A 520 -16.34 -7.83 -1.57
C LEU A 520 -17.34 -7.34 -0.54
N GLN A 521 -17.81 -6.12 -0.72
CA GLN A 521 -18.89 -5.58 0.08
C GLN A 521 -20.13 -5.46 -0.79
N GLU A 522 -21.27 -5.91 -0.24
CA GLU A 522 -22.61 -5.66 -0.79
C GLU A 522 -22.89 -4.15 -0.74
N SER A 523 -22.27 -3.39 -1.65
CA SER A 523 -22.49 -1.96 -1.78
C SER A 523 -23.19 -1.71 -3.10
N LYS A 524 -24.33 -1.01 -3.02
CA LYS A 524 -24.91 -0.33 -4.17
C LYS A 524 -23.97 0.84 -4.49
N LEU A 525 -22.94 0.59 -5.31
CA LEU A 525 -22.11 1.66 -5.86
C LEU A 525 -23.04 2.71 -6.49
N GLU A 526 -23.05 3.93 -5.95
CA GLU A 526 -23.76 5.05 -6.56
C GLU A 526 -22.94 5.55 -7.75
N GLY A 527 -23.48 5.45 -8.97
CA GLY A 527 -22.80 5.73 -10.25
C GLY A 527 -22.83 4.55 -11.21
N ASP A 528 -22.58 4.76 -12.51
CA ASP A 528 -22.59 3.68 -13.52
C ASP A 528 -21.26 2.88 -13.46
N PRO A 529 -21.27 1.61 -13.00
CA PRO A 529 -20.08 0.78 -12.96
C PRO A 529 -19.45 0.53 -14.34
N LYS A 530 -20.17 0.84 -15.45
CA LYS A 530 -19.68 0.74 -16.84
C LYS A 530 -18.53 1.68 -17.14
N GLU A 531 -18.59 2.93 -16.70
CA GLU A 531 -17.57 3.92 -17.07
C GLU A 531 -16.25 3.64 -16.33
N ILE A 532 -16.28 3.24 -15.05
CA ILE A 532 -15.03 2.98 -14.33
C ILE A 532 -14.39 1.65 -14.74
N ALA A 533 -15.19 0.61 -15.00
CA ALA A 533 -14.68 -0.64 -15.56
C ALA A 533 -14.12 -0.47 -16.97
N ARG A 534 -14.59 0.53 -17.74
CA ARG A 534 -14.04 0.90 -19.05
C ARG A 534 -12.56 1.30 -18.95
N TYR A 535 -12.18 2.02 -17.90
CA TYR A 535 -10.80 2.40 -17.62
C TYR A 535 -9.98 1.20 -17.12
N VAL A 536 -10.55 0.31 -16.30
CA VAL A 536 -9.84 -0.87 -15.75
C VAL A 536 -9.60 -2.00 -16.78
N CYS A 537 -10.42 -2.10 -17.83
CA CYS A 537 -10.36 -3.20 -18.80
C CYS A 537 -9.50 -2.93 -20.05
N ARG A 538 -8.91 -1.73 -20.23
CA ARG A 538 -8.01 -1.43 -21.36
C ARG A 538 -6.61 -2.05 -21.16
N ARG A 539 -6.53 -3.38 -21.16
CA ARG A 539 -5.29 -4.18 -20.97
C ARG A 539 -4.35 -4.22 -22.19
N GLY A 540 -4.30 -3.15 -22.99
CA GLY A 540 -3.46 -3.06 -24.19
C GLY A 540 -3.80 -4.05 -25.32
N VAL A 541 -5.00 -4.65 -25.30
CA VAL A 541 -5.48 -5.59 -26.33
C VAL A 541 -5.88 -4.82 -27.59
N PHE A 542 -5.45 -5.30 -28.75
CA PHE A 542 -5.70 -4.64 -30.04
C PHE A 542 -5.97 -5.66 -31.17
N GLY A 543 -6.34 -5.12 -32.34
CA GLY A 543 -6.48 -5.89 -33.58
C GLY A 543 -7.92 -6.23 -33.95
N TRP A 544 -8.10 -6.75 -35.17
CA TRP A 544 -9.42 -6.94 -35.80
C TRP A 544 -10.41 -7.74 -34.95
N LEU A 545 -9.96 -8.81 -34.27
CA LEU A 545 -10.84 -9.70 -33.49
C LEU A 545 -11.43 -8.97 -32.28
N TYR A 546 -10.62 -8.17 -31.59
CA TYR A 546 -11.07 -7.37 -30.45
C TYR A 546 -12.11 -6.35 -30.88
N ILE A 547 -11.88 -5.66 -32.01
CA ILE A 547 -12.82 -4.71 -32.61
C ILE A 547 -14.12 -5.41 -32.99
N ALA A 548 -14.04 -6.58 -33.62
CA ALA A 548 -15.22 -7.34 -34.04
C ALA A 548 -16.09 -7.73 -32.84
N MET A 549 -15.48 -8.14 -31.72
CA MET A 549 -16.20 -8.44 -30.48
C MET A 549 -16.85 -7.19 -29.87
N LEU A 550 -16.16 -6.04 -29.85
CA LEU A 550 -16.72 -4.77 -29.36
C LEU A 550 -17.92 -4.31 -30.21
N LYS A 551 -17.81 -4.37 -31.54
CA LYS A 551 -18.90 -4.05 -32.47
C LYS A 551 -20.11 -4.95 -32.25
N TYR A 552 -19.86 -6.26 -32.14
CA TYR A 552 -20.91 -7.26 -31.90
C TYR A 552 -21.69 -7.01 -30.59
N ILE A 553 -21.02 -6.59 -29.52
CA ILE A 553 -21.64 -6.19 -28.25
C ILE A 553 -22.49 -4.93 -28.42
N ASN A 554 -21.99 -3.93 -29.16
CA ASN A 554 -22.65 -2.64 -29.38
C ASN A 554 -23.81 -2.66 -30.40
N LYS A 555 -24.30 -3.86 -30.79
CA LYS A 555 -25.36 -4.06 -31.79
C LYS A 555 -25.01 -3.53 -33.19
N GLU A 556 -23.76 -3.17 -33.42
CA GLU A 556 -23.25 -2.99 -34.77
C GLU A 556 -23.02 -4.39 -35.35
N VAL A 557 -23.58 -4.66 -36.53
CA VAL A 557 -23.16 -5.86 -37.27
C VAL A 557 -21.67 -5.63 -37.56
N PRO A 558 -20.76 -6.52 -37.14
CA PRO A 558 -19.38 -6.45 -37.59
C PRO A 558 -19.40 -6.65 -39.10
N SER A 559 -19.51 -5.57 -39.88
CA SER A 559 -19.56 -5.69 -41.32
C SER A 559 -18.19 -6.14 -41.79
N LEU A 560 -18.20 -7.12 -42.71
CA LEU A 560 -17.01 -7.59 -43.40
C LEU A 560 -16.25 -6.46 -44.10
N GLU A 561 -16.87 -5.29 -44.29
CA GLU A 561 -16.24 -4.11 -44.87
C GLU A 561 -14.94 -3.74 -44.17
N ASN A 562 -14.77 -3.86 -42.85
CA ASN A 562 -13.49 -3.51 -42.23
C ASN A 562 -12.33 -4.43 -42.65
N ALA A 563 -12.59 -5.71 -42.90
CA ALA A 563 -11.61 -6.62 -43.49
C ALA A 563 -11.35 -6.24 -44.96
N THR A 564 -12.41 -5.87 -45.68
CA THR A 564 -12.34 -5.35 -47.05
C THR A 564 -11.61 -4.01 -47.14
N THR A 565 -11.71 -3.10 -46.17
CA THR A 565 -11.04 -1.79 -46.12
C THR A 565 -9.56 -1.95 -45.78
N GLN A 566 -9.19 -2.88 -44.90
CA GLN A 566 -7.79 -3.24 -44.66
C GLN A 566 -7.17 -3.87 -45.92
N VAL A 567 -7.91 -4.74 -46.59
CA VAL A 567 -7.55 -5.34 -47.89
C VAL A 567 -7.45 -4.29 -49.00
N GLU A 568 -8.35 -3.30 -49.05
CA GLU A 568 -8.34 -2.22 -50.03
C GLU A 568 -7.24 -1.20 -49.75
N LEU A 569 -6.96 -0.88 -48.48
CA LEU A 569 -5.79 -0.08 -48.08
C LEU A 569 -4.48 -0.77 -48.46
N LEU A 570 -4.42 -2.11 -48.35
CA LEU A 570 -3.32 -2.93 -48.85
C LEU A 570 -3.23 -2.87 -50.38
N LYS A 571 -4.32 -3.10 -51.10
CA LYS A 571 -4.38 -3.00 -52.57
C LYS A 571 -4.01 -1.62 -53.10
N SER A 572 -4.32 -0.55 -52.36
CA SER A 572 -4.02 0.84 -52.75
C SER A 572 -2.55 1.27 -52.57
N ARG A 573 -1.73 0.46 -51.91
CA ARG A 573 -0.34 0.81 -51.52
C ARG A 573 0.70 -0.17 -52.05
N ILE A 574 0.29 -1.07 -52.93
CA ILE A 574 1.05 -2.23 -53.38
C ILE A 574 0.87 -2.31 -54.91
N GLU A 575 1.96 -2.44 -55.65
CA GLU A 575 1.94 -2.52 -57.12
C GLU A 575 1.02 -3.69 -57.60
N PRO A 576 0.36 -3.59 -58.77
CA PRO A 576 -0.59 -4.60 -59.24
C PRO A 576 -0.05 -6.04 -59.23
N GLU A 577 1.23 -6.19 -59.58
CA GLU A 577 1.96 -7.47 -59.58
C GLU A 577 2.23 -8.02 -58.17
N GLN A 578 2.16 -7.19 -57.14
CA GLN A 578 2.24 -7.57 -55.72
C GLN A 578 0.84 -7.80 -55.11
N ALA A 579 -0.19 -7.18 -55.67
CA ALA A 579 -1.58 -7.34 -55.24
C ALA A 579 -2.15 -8.73 -55.59
N GLU A 580 -1.80 -9.29 -56.76
CA GLU A 580 -2.11 -10.69 -57.11
C GLU A 580 -1.42 -11.69 -56.16
N ARG A 581 -0.16 -11.41 -55.79
CA ARG A 581 0.65 -12.26 -54.87
C ARG A 581 0.06 -12.36 -53.47
N ILE A 582 -0.63 -11.31 -53.03
CA ILE A 582 -1.24 -11.21 -51.69
C ILE A 582 -2.70 -11.69 -51.73
N ALA A 583 -3.33 -11.81 -52.91
CA ALA A 583 -4.74 -12.17 -53.06
C ALA A 583 -5.09 -13.55 -52.50
N GLY A 584 -4.34 -14.61 -52.85
CA GLY A 584 -4.58 -15.97 -52.33
C GLY A 584 -4.39 -16.08 -50.81
N PHE A 585 -3.42 -15.33 -50.26
CA PHE A 585 -3.24 -15.24 -48.81
C PHE A 585 -4.38 -14.46 -48.14
N LEU A 586 -4.80 -13.34 -48.73
CA LEU A 586 -5.92 -12.53 -48.24
C LEU A 586 -7.21 -13.32 -48.21
N GLN A 587 -7.48 -14.13 -49.24
CA GLN A 587 -8.61 -15.04 -49.26
C GLN A 587 -8.54 -16.09 -48.15
N ASN A 588 -7.36 -16.64 -47.85
CA ASN A 588 -7.18 -17.59 -46.75
C ASN A 588 -7.30 -16.93 -45.37
N ALA A 589 -6.74 -15.73 -45.19
CA ALA A 589 -6.90 -14.93 -43.99
C ALA A 589 -8.39 -14.58 -43.77
N GLU A 590 -9.07 -14.13 -44.82
CA GLU A 590 -10.51 -13.84 -44.81
C GLU A 590 -11.33 -15.10 -44.48
N ARG A 591 -10.96 -16.26 -45.02
CA ARG A 591 -11.60 -17.56 -44.73
C ARG A 591 -11.46 -17.94 -43.26
N GLU A 592 -10.26 -17.84 -42.69
CA GLU A 592 -10.02 -18.12 -41.26
C GLU A 592 -10.74 -17.11 -40.35
N GLN A 593 -10.73 -15.82 -40.70
CA GLN A 593 -11.47 -14.77 -39.99
C GLN A 593 -12.99 -15.03 -40.05
N LYS A 594 -13.55 -15.36 -41.22
CA LYS A 594 -14.97 -15.74 -41.40
C LYS A 594 -15.34 -16.94 -40.55
N ALA A 595 -14.48 -17.96 -40.49
CA ALA A 595 -14.70 -19.14 -39.65
C ALA A 595 -14.78 -18.76 -38.17
N ILE A 596 -13.91 -17.86 -37.71
CA ILE A 596 -13.92 -17.35 -36.33
C ILE A 596 -15.15 -16.47 -36.07
N LEU A 597 -15.53 -15.58 -36.98
CA LEU A 597 -16.74 -14.77 -36.85
C LEU A 597 -18.01 -15.64 -36.80
N LYS A 598 -18.06 -16.71 -37.60
CA LYS A 598 -19.14 -17.72 -37.55
C LYS A 598 -19.14 -18.51 -36.26
N GLN A 599 -17.99 -18.68 -35.61
CA GLN A 599 -17.92 -19.28 -34.28
C GLN A 599 -18.35 -18.28 -33.21
N LEU A 600 -17.90 -17.02 -33.28
CA LEU A 600 -18.30 -15.94 -32.39
C LEU A 600 -19.81 -15.70 -32.42
N SER A 601 -20.44 -15.75 -33.60
CA SER A 601 -21.89 -15.56 -33.72
C SER A 601 -22.72 -16.67 -33.06
N LYS A 602 -22.12 -17.81 -32.71
CA LYS A 602 -22.76 -18.87 -31.91
C LYS A 602 -22.77 -18.56 -30.42
N TYR A 603 -21.95 -17.62 -29.96
CA TYR A 603 -21.96 -17.14 -28.58
C TYR A 603 -22.96 -15.99 -28.47
N SER A 604 -23.69 -15.92 -27.35
CA SER A 604 -24.53 -14.76 -27.06
C SER A 604 -23.65 -13.52 -26.84
N ARG A 605 -24.23 -12.32 -26.99
CA ARG A 605 -23.52 -11.06 -26.72
C ARG A 605 -23.05 -10.99 -25.27
N GLU A 606 -23.83 -11.55 -24.37
CA GLU A 606 -23.52 -11.66 -22.95
C GLU A 606 -22.29 -12.56 -22.73
N ASN A 607 -22.17 -13.66 -23.48
CA ASN A 607 -20.99 -14.54 -23.42
C ASN A 607 -19.73 -13.86 -23.96
N ILE A 608 -19.83 -13.06 -25.02
CA ILE A 608 -18.68 -12.31 -25.57
C ILE A 608 -18.29 -11.15 -24.65
N SER A 609 -19.27 -10.40 -24.13
CA SER A 609 -19.06 -9.38 -23.09
C SER A 609 -18.36 -9.98 -21.86
N SER A 610 -18.84 -11.14 -21.42
CA SER A 610 -18.26 -11.90 -20.32
C SER A 610 -16.81 -12.29 -20.59
N PHE A 611 -16.51 -12.79 -21.78
CA PHE A 611 -15.15 -13.11 -22.20
C PHE A 611 -14.20 -11.90 -22.19
N LEU A 612 -14.62 -10.74 -22.72
CA LEU A 612 -13.79 -9.52 -22.73
C LEU A 612 -13.45 -9.04 -21.31
N MET A 613 -14.35 -9.23 -20.36
CA MET A 613 -14.09 -8.90 -18.95
C MET A 613 -13.14 -9.91 -18.28
N GLN A 614 -13.12 -11.16 -18.76
CA GLN A 614 -12.24 -12.24 -18.27
C GLN A 614 -10.83 -12.24 -18.84
N LEU A 615 -10.48 -11.32 -19.74
CA LEU A 615 -9.13 -11.20 -20.30
C LEU A 615 -8.09 -11.08 -19.18
N GLY A 616 -6.98 -11.83 -19.25
CA GLY A 616 -5.97 -11.83 -18.18
C GLY A 616 -6.25 -12.80 -17.03
N THR A 617 -7.33 -13.58 -17.08
CA THR A 617 -7.55 -14.68 -16.14
C THR A 617 -7.12 -16.04 -16.69
N ALA A 618 -6.96 -17.03 -15.80
CA ALA A 618 -6.62 -18.40 -16.18
C ALA A 618 -7.64 -19.06 -17.14
N ASN A 619 -8.85 -18.51 -17.29
CA ASN A 619 -9.83 -19.00 -18.26
C ASN A 619 -9.55 -18.52 -19.69
N THR A 620 -8.87 -17.39 -19.84
CA THR A 620 -8.48 -16.80 -21.13
C THR A 620 -7.02 -17.04 -21.48
N ALA A 621 -6.25 -17.60 -20.54
CA ALA A 621 -4.83 -17.86 -20.66
C ALA A 621 -4.52 -18.83 -21.81
N THR A 622 -3.45 -18.51 -22.54
CA THR A 622 -2.87 -19.35 -23.58
C THR A 622 -1.57 -20.00 -23.11
N SER A 623 -0.95 -20.82 -23.97
CA SER A 623 0.43 -21.27 -23.77
C SER A 623 1.44 -20.12 -23.79
N LEU A 624 1.06 -18.96 -24.34
CA LEU A 624 1.83 -17.73 -24.34
C LEU A 624 1.22 -16.72 -23.33
N PRO A 625 1.94 -16.26 -22.29
CA PRO A 625 1.39 -15.39 -21.24
C PRO A 625 0.85 -14.04 -21.72
N GLU A 626 1.41 -13.50 -22.81
CA GLU A 626 1.12 -12.16 -23.35
C GLU A 626 -0.08 -12.14 -24.30
N THR A 627 -0.76 -13.28 -24.49
CA THR A 627 -1.94 -13.37 -25.36
C THR A 627 -3.14 -13.97 -24.62
N TYR A 628 -4.33 -13.70 -25.16
CA TYR A 628 -5.58 -14.31 -24.69
C TYR A 628 -6.21 -15.13 -25.81
N CYS A 629 -7.07 -16.10 -25.50
CA CYS A 629 -7.75 -16.92 -26.51
C CYS A 629 -9.23 -17.02 -26.23
N ILE A 630 -10.05 -16.83 -27.28
CA ILE A 630 -11.51 -16.96 -27.22
C ILE A 630 -11.98 -18.38 -26.86
N PHE A 631 -11.12 -19.38 -27.06
CA PHE A 631 -11.37 -20.77 -26.66
C PHE A 631 -10.73 -21.13 -25.32
N GLY A 632 -9.87 -20.27 -24.76
CA GLY A 632 -9.26 -20.48 -23.45
C GLY A 632 -8.72 -21.91 -23.23
N LYS A 633 -9.12 -22.52 -22.12
CA LYS A 633 -8.79 -23.92 -21.76
C LYS A 633 -9.35 -24.98 -22.72
N SER A 634 -10.40 -24.65 -23.48
CA SER A 634 -11.01 -25.54 -24.47
C SER A 634 -10.29 -25.52 -25.82
N CYS A 635 -9.21 -24.76 -25.95
CA CYS A 635 -8.40 -24.73 -27.15
C CYS A 635 -7.63 -26.06 -27.33
N SER A 636 -7.80 -26.68 -28.50
CA SER A 636 -7.10 -27.93 -28.86
C SER A 636 -5.58 -27.78 -29.02
N LYS A 637 -5.09 -26.53 -29.13
CA LYS A 637 -3.68 -26.19 -29.38
C LYS A 637 -2.87 -25.86 -28.12
N VAL A 638 -3.45 -26.04 -26.91
CA VAL A 638 -2.86 -25.60 -25.62
C VAL A 638 -1.51 -26.27 -25.28
N ARG A 639 -1.03 -27.25 -26.07
CA ARG A 639 0.12 -28.10 -25.67
C ARG A 639 1.14 -28.45 -26.76
N THR A 640 1.10 -27.82 -27.95
CA THR A 640 1.94 -28.27 -29.07
C THR A 640 3.18 -27.41 -29.35
N GLU A 641 3.06 -26.07 -29.42
CA GLU A 641 4.20 -25.16 -29.60
C GLU A 641 3.98 -23.82 -28.86
N PRO A 642 4.97 -23.26 -28.14
CA PRO A 642 4.83 -21.99 -27.41
C PRO A 642 4.47 -20.79 -28.31
N THR A 643 4.97 -20.79 -29.55
CA THR A 643 4.77 -19.71 -30.53
C THR A 643 3.51 -19.89 -31.38
N ALA A 644 2.82 -21.05 -31.31
CA ALA A 644 1.62 -21.29 -32.12
C ALA A 644 0.51 -20.27 -31.86
N CYS A 645 0.45 -19.72 -30.64
CA CYS A 645 -0.49 -18.67 -30.28
C CYS A 645 -0.22 -17.38 -31.08
N LEU A 646 1.03 -17.03 -31.41
CA LEU A 646 1.37 -15.83 -32.18
C LEU A 646 0.69 -15.83 -33.56
N HIS A 647 0.65 -16.98 -34.23
CA HIS A 647 0.08 -17.15 -35.57
C HIS A 647 -1.41 -17.53 -35.58
N CYS A 648 -2.06 -17.58 -34.41
CA CYS A 648 -3.45 -18.02 -34.27
C CYS A 648 -4.40 -16.81 -34.33
N TYR A 649 -5.35 -16.82 -35.28
CA TYR A 649 -6.37 -15.78 -35.39
C TYR A 649 -7.40 -15.80 -34.25
N SER A 650 -7.55 -16.91 -33.54
CA SER A 650 -8.43 -17.02 -32.36
C SER A 650 -7.79 -16.45 -31.09
N SER A 651 -6.54 -15.99 -31.20
CA SER A 651 -5.81 -15.40 -30.10
C SER A 651 -5.79 -13.87 -30.21
N LEU A 652 -6.22 -13.21 -29.14
CA LEU A 652 -6.11 -11.78 -28.93
C LEU A 652 -4.69 -11.38 -28.57
N LYS A 653 -4.16 -10.40 -29.28
CA LYS A 653 -2.82 -9.84 -29.08
C LYS A 653 -2.87 -8.64 -28.16
N THR A 654 -1.84 -8.49 -27.35
CA THR A 654 -1.60 -7.31 -26.53
C THR A 654 -0.43 -6.54 -27.10
N ASN A 655 -0.31 -5.25 -26.75
CA ASN A 655 0.89 -4.45 -26.98
C ASN A 655 2.18 -5.20 -26.56
N TYR A 656 2.15 -5.96 -25.47
CA TYR A 656 3.29 -6.78 -25.03
C TYR A 656 3.63 -7.94 -25.97
N THR A 657 2.67 -8.41 -26.79
CA THR A 657 2.95 -9.42 -27.82
C THR A 657 3.81 -8.88 -28.97
N LEU A 658 3.89 -7.55 -29.17
CA LEU A 658 4.58 -6.96 -30.32
C LEU A 658 6.08 -7.28 -30.35
N GLU A 659 6.75 -7.26 -29.19
CA GLU A 659 8.18 -7.60 -29.12
C GLU A 659 8.43 -9.06 -29.49
N LEU A 660 7.58 -9.97 -29.00
CA LEU A 660 7.64 -11.40 -29.33
C LEU A 660 7.40 -11.64 -30.82
N ILE A 661 6.47 -10.89 -31.41
CA ILE A 661 6.21 -10.92 -32.85
C ILE A 661 7.45 -10.47 -33.63
N GLY A 662 8.09 -9.37 -33.23
CA GLY A 662 9.31 -8.88 -33.88
C GLY A 662 10.46 -9.89 -33.83
N LYS A 663 10.69 -10.51 -32.67
CA LYS A 663 11.70 -11.58 -32.50
C LYS A 663 11.38 -12.80 -33.36
N ASN A 664 10.15 -13.30 -33.30
CA ASN A 664 9.73 -14.47 -34.07
C ASN A 664 9.80 -14.22 -35.58
N LEU A 665 9.35 -13.05 -36.03
CA LEU A 665 9.43 -12.64 -37.42
C LEU A 665 10.88 -12.60 -37.92
N SER A 666 11.81 -12.03 -37.13
CA SER A 666 13.24 -12.03 -37.46
C SER A 666 13.77 -13.46 -37.65
N THR A 667 13.43 -14.38 -36.74
CA THR A 667 13.80 -15.79 -36.83
C THR A 667 13.23 -16.46 -38.09
N LEU A 668 11.96 -16.21 -38.41
CA LEU A 668 11.32 -16.79 -39.58
C LEU A 668 11.94 -16.26 -40.88
N LEU A 669 12.30 -14.97 -40.94
CA LEU A 669 12.98 -14.37 -42.08
C LEU A 669 14.39 -14.96 -42.28
N SER A 670 15.17 -15.12 -41.21
CA SER A 670 16.47 -15.81 -41.29
C SER A 670 16.32 -17.24 -41.82
N ARG A 671 15.35 -18.01 -41.30
CA ARG A 671 15.08 -19.38 -41.77
C ARG A 671 14.63 -19.41 -43.23
N MET A 672 13.79 -18.48 -43.65
CA MET A 672 13.37 -18.33 -45.06
C MET A 672 14.56 -17.97 -45.96
N ASN A 673 15.52 -17.20 -45.46
CA ASN A 673 16.72 -16.87 -46.21
C ASN A 673 17.65 -18.09 -46.38
N GLU A 674 17.73 -18.98 -45.39
CA GLU A 674 18.60 -20.16 -45.41
C GLU A 674 17.99 -21.38 -46.12
N ILE A 675 16.66 -21.43 -46.26
CA ILE A 675 15.96 -22.60 -46.80
C ILE A 675 16.29 -22.83 -48.28
N THR A 676 16.41 -24.12 -48.64
CA THR A 676 16.60 -24.57 -50.02
C THR A 676 15.28 -24.58 -50.81
N LEU A 677 15.37 -24.37 -52.12
CA LEU A 677 14.18 -24.28 -52.98
C LEU A 677 13.38 -25.58 -53.06
N SER A 678 14.03 -26.74 -52.88
CA SER A 678 13.41 -28.06 -52.92
C SER A 678 12.49 -28.34 -51.74
N ASN A 679 12.63 -27.63 -50.62
CA ASN A 679 11.80 -27.85 -49.43
C ASN A 679 10.49 -27.04 -49.50
N ILE A 680 9.61 -27.44 -50.42
CA ILE A 680 8.34 -26.75 -50.71
C ILE A 680 7.47 -26.64 -49.46
N THR A 681 7.29 -27.73 -48.72
CA THR A 681 6.42 -27.78 -47.54
C THR A 681 6.83 -26.80 -46.45
N GLU A 682 8.11 -26.74 -46.11
CA GLU A 682 8.59 -25.83 -45.07
C GLU A 682 8.59 -24.37 -45.56
N ARG A 683 8.87 -24.14 -46.85
CA ARG A 683 8.71 -22.81 -47.46
C ARG A 683 7.26 -22.32 -47.40
N GLN A 684 6.28 -23.19 -47.63
CA GLN A 684 4.84 -22.85 -47.50
C GLN A 684 4.53 -22.46 -46.06
N LYS A 685 4.97 -23.27 -45.09
CA LYS A 685 4.77 -23.02 -43.66
C LYS A 685 5.37 -21.67 -43.23
N LEU A 686 6.64 -21.42 -43.58
CA LEU A 686 7.32 -20.17 -43.25
C LEU A 686 6.65 -18.95 -43.90
N THR A 687 6.28 -19.05 -45.18
CA THR A 687 5.57 -17.98 -45.91
C THR A 687 4.31 -17.58 -45.16
N PHE A 688 3.48 -18.57 -44.77
CA PHE A 688 2.23 -18.33 -44.08
C PHE A 688 2.42 -17.74 -42.67
N GLN A 689 3.42 -18.23 -41.92
CA GLN A 689 3.74 -17.71 -40.58
C GLN A 689 4.24 -16.25 -40.65
N ILE A 690 5.13 -15.94 -41.59
CA ILE A 690 5.65 -14.58 -41.83
C ILE A 690 4.50 -13.63 -42.16
N GLN A 691 3.67 -13.99 -43.13
CA GLN A 691 2.54 -13.16 -43.56
C GLN A 691 1.58 -12.89 -42.41
N LYS A 692 1.21 -13.91 -41.62
CA LYS A 692 0.35 -13.72 -40.43
C LYS A 692 0.89 -12.72 -39.43
N LEU A 693 2.20 -12.76 -39.15
CA LEU A 693 2.83 -11.79 -38.24
C LEU A 693 2.85 -10.38 -38.83
N LEU A 694 3.12 -10.24 -40.13
CA LEU A 694 3.09 -8.95 -40.81
C LEU A 694 1.70 -8.30 -40.75
N PHE A 695 0.62 -9.08 -40.93
CA PHE A 695 -0.75 -8.58 -40.77
C PHE A 695 -1.03 -8.06 -39.37
N ILE A 696 -0.56 -8.74 -38.32
CA ILE A 696 -0.72 -8.28 -36.95
C ILE A 696 0.04 -6.96 -36.72
N LEU A 697 1.25 -6.82 -37.28
CA LEU A 697 2.00 -5.57 -37.21
C LEU A 697 1.32 -4.43 -37.97
N MET A 698 0.66 -4.72 -39.10
CA MET A 698 -0.15 -3.75 -39.83
C MET A 698 -1.39 -3.32 -39.04
N ASP A 699 -2.09 -4.26 -38.42
CA ASP A 699 -3.21 -3.98 -37.52
C ASP A 699 -2.76 -3.10 -36.35
N ALA A 700 -1.61 -3.41 -35.74
CA ALA A 700 -1.01 -2.62 -34.67
C ALA A 700 -0.68 -1.20 -35.15
N LYS A 701 -0.07 -1.07 -36.33
CA LYS A 701 0.24 0.22 -36.95
C LYS A 701 -1.03 1.05 -37.18
N SER A 702 -2.08 0.45 -37.73
CA SER A 702 -3.37 1.13 -37.97
C SER A 702 -4.06 1.54 -36.67
N TRP A 703 -3.95 0.73 -35.63
CA TRP A 703 -4.53 0.98 -34.31
C TRP A 703 -3.80 2.09 -33.55
N TYR A 704 -2.48 1.97 -33.41
CA TYR A 704 -1.68 2.84 -32.55
C TYR A 704 -1.20 4.12 -33.23
N ASN A 705 -0.96 4.14 -34.56
CA ASN A 705 -0.48 5.35 -35.24
C ASN A 705 -1.47 6.52 -35.20
N LYS A 706 -2.74 6.26 -34.90
CA LYS A 706 -3.74 7.32 -34.66
C LYS A 706 -3.46 8.10 -33.37
N TYR A 707 -2.77 7.48 -32.42
CA TYR A 707 -2.49 8.02 -31.09
C TYR A 707 -1.00 8.35 -30.92
N ASP A 708 -0.11 7.47 -31.37
CA ASP A 708 1.35 7.65 -31.32
C ASP A 708 2.01 6.93 -32.52
N PRO A 709 2.52 7.67 -33.54
CA PRO A 709 3.17 7.10 -34.71
C PRO A 709 4.45 6.31 -34.42
N LYS A 710 5.11 6.53 -33.28
CA LYS A 710 6.35 5.84 -32.86
C LYS A 710 6.08 4.60 -32.00
N PHE A 711 4.82 4.33 -31.65
CA PHE A 711 4.45 3.24 -30.76
C PHE A 711 5.00 1.89 -31.22
N LEU A 712 4.81 1.56 -32.50
CA LEU A 712 5.25 0.27 -33.03
C LEU A 712 6.77 0.11 -33.05
N SER A 713 7.51 1.20 -33.32
CA SER A 713 8.98 1.19 -33.34
C SER A 713 9.62 0.96 -31.98
N ALA A 714 8.90 1.22 -30.88
CA ALA A 714 9.41 0.92 -29.53
C ALA A 714 9.51 -0.60 -29.24
N TYR A 715 8.69 -1.41 -29.93
CA TYR A 715 8.63 -2.86 -29.75
C TYR A 715 9.31 -3.64 -30.87
N VAL A 716 9.30 -3.11 -32.10
CA VAL A 716 9.79 -3.82 -33.29
C VAL A 716 10.69 -2.89 -34.10
N ASP A 717 11.89 -3.37 -34.40
CA ASP A 717 12.82 -2.73 -35.33
C ASP A 717 12.33 -2.91 -36.78
N LEU A 718 11.36 -2.06 -37.17
CA LEU A 718 10.75 -2.09 -38.50
C LEU A 718 11.78 -1.92 -39.63
N PRO A 719 12.78 -1.01 -39.55
CA PRO A 719 13.83 -0.92 -40.55
C PRO A 719 14.60 -2.24 -40.75
N LYS A 720 14.97 -2.92 -39.66
CA LYS A 720 15.65 -4.21 -39.74
C LYS A 720 14.78 -5.31 -40.35
N ILE A 721 13.51 -5.36 -39.98
CA ILE A 721 12.55 -6.30 -40.58
C ILE A 721 12.38 -6.03 -42.08
N GLN A 722 12.26 -4.76 -42.48
CA GLN A 722 12.14 -4.37 -43.88
C GLN A 722 13.38 -4.75 -44.68
N ALA A 723 14.57 -4.47 -44.15
CA ALA A 723 15.84 -4.88 -44.77
C ALA A 723 15.93 -6.41 -44.91
N ALA A 724 15.55 -7.17 -43.88
CA ALA A 724 15.54 -8.62 -43.91
C ALA A 724 14.54 -9.20 -44.93
N LEU A 725 13.35 -8.59 -45.06
CA LEU A 725 12.37 -8.95 -46.09
C LEU A 725 12.91 -8.69 -47.49
N SER A 726 13.48 -7.51 -47.74
CA SER A 726 14.03 -7.14 -49.05
C SER A 726 15.25 -7.97 -49.46
N ALA A 727 15.97 -8.57 -48.50
CA ALA A 727 17.10 -9.44 -48.77
C ALA A 727 16.71 -10.86 -49.24
N ILE A 728 15.46 -11.28 -49.02
CA ILE A 728 14.98 -12.60 -49.40
C ILE A 728 14.43 -12.52 -50.84
N PRO A 729 14.94 -13.32 -51.79
CA PRO A 729 14.42 -13.30 -53.15
C PRO A 729 12.95 -13.74 -53.21
N ASP A 730 12.13 -13.04 -54.01
CA ASP A 730 10.69 -13.29 -54.14
C ASP A 730 10.34 -14.76 -54.42
N TYR A 731 11.15 -15.44 -55.25
CA TYR A 731 10.95 -16.86 -55.60
C TYR A 731 11.09 -17.83 -54.42
N LYS A 732 11.59 -17.40 -53.26
CA LYS A 732 11.63 -18.21 -52.03
C LYS A 732 10.28 -18.27 -51.33
N PHE A 733 9.47 -17.23 -51.45
CA PHE A 733 8.08 -17.28 -51.00
C PHE A 733 7.25 -18.12 -51.97
N ILE A 734 6.24 -18.82 -51.45
CA ILE A 734 5.35 -19.63 -52.29
C ILE A 734 4.09 -18.84 -52.58
N GLN A 735 3.81 -18.65 -53.86
CA GLN A 735 2.55 -18.10 -54.36
C GLN A 735 1.48 -19.20 -54.33
N LEU A 736 0.29 -18.86 -53.86
CA LEU A 736 -0.86 -19.75 -53.91
C LEU A 736 -1.49 -19.62 -55.29
N GLU A 737 -1.11 -20.48 -56.23
CA GLU A 737 -1.96 -20.73 -57.40
C GLU A 737 -3.12 -21.64 -56.98
N GLU A 738 -4.33 -21.31 -57.43
CA GLU A 738 -5.56 -22.05 -57.14
C GLU A 738 -5.47 -23.47 -57.70
N GLU A 739 -5.02 -24.43 -56.90
CA GLU A 739 -5.32 -25.84 -57.12
C GLU A 739 -5.95 -26.40 -55.86
N TYR A 740 -7.28 -26.52 -55.87
CA TYR A 740 -8.02 -27.65 -55.28
C TYR A 740 -9.47 -27.58 -55.79
N HIS A 741 -9.68 -28.13 -56.98
CA HIS A 741 -10.92 -28.83 -57.30
C HIS A 741 -10.76 -30.27 -56.82
N GLU A 742 -11.39 -30.61 -55.69
CA GLU A 742 -12.13 -31.87 -55.44
C GLU A 742 -12.83 -31.82 -54.07
#